data_AF-A0A844CFI1-F1
#
_entry.id   AF-A0A844CFI1-F1
#
_cell.length_a   1.000
_cell.length_b   1.000
_cell.length_c   1.000
_cell.angle_alpha   90.00
_cell.angle_beta   90.00
_cell.angle_gamma   90.00
#
_symmetry.space_group_name_H-M   'P 1'
#
loop_
_entity.id
_entity.type
_entity.pdbx_description
1 polymer ?
#
loop_
_entity_poly.entity_id
_entity_poly.type
_entity_poly.pdbx_seq_one_letter_code
_entity_poly.pdbx_strand_id
1 'polypeptide(L)'
;MLTPGADILTSGDTATGNDVDSNAVTPPTDPDTSLLVDIAGPVSRIEIDYDNGGTDTQAIWVTDVHFSTIDAGGELDGIVSNGDDDAYIATNPDSDPDYVYTGDPEGDLVDSGDAILAGEAPDDDIIQAGGGNDTIEAGLGDDEVDAGTGDDLAFGEEGNDEIDGGAGDDTIDGGADNDTLTGGEGSDSAVGGAGDDVIDTGNGAPVNDHETFVGVPFETGADQLNDLDTVVGGAGNDTITTGDDADLISGDGGNDSINGGIDDDTIFGGTGDDYIDGGLGNDSIEGGDGHDTIDAGIDGFSDYEGDDPNLPNAALIDPATGMPALSDPNPDDGRDYVDGGEGNDLIMTGDDDDTIIGGLGDDTVNAGIDDDIVFGNEGADSLTGSHGSDTIEGGAGDDTIWGGFGNDPIAGIPGEIPDATDPVPENGQDLLLGGDGNDVIYGEDDDDTIEGGAGDDTIDGGVDDDLLLGGADNDMVDGGAGNDTVLGGTGNDILLGGDDRDLFTDAGAGDVVDGGTGGDDYDVLNLAGQGDFRIVGETLDADGDSTSGTVEFLDPDGTVSGSLGFTEIEDIIPCFTPGTVIATPKGERRVEDLEVGDRVITRDNGLQEIRWIGRRDLTGQELCQAPNLKPVLIRAGSLGRGLPEHDMMVSPQHRLLINNDRSALYFDEREVLAAAKHLTGMKGVDTVEASGVSYIHFMFDQHEVVLSNGAWTESFQPGEQVMDGMGAAQRNEIYDLFPELREAEGLKDYQAARRSLKKHEAKLLMS
;
A
#
# COMPACT_ATOMS: atom_id res chain seq x y z
N MET A 1 -17.94 -63.14 62.94
CA MET A 1 -17.88 -62.95 64.39
C MET A 1 -19.28 -63.21 64.94
N LEU A 2 -19.39 -64.04 65.97
CA LEU A 2 -20.66 -64.38 66.61
C LEU A 2 -20.70 -63.77 68.01
N THR A 3 -21.72 -62.96 68.29
CA THR A 3 -21.93 -62.30 69.59
C THR A 3 -23.25 -62.81 70.19
N PRO A 4 -23.23 -63.81 71.08
CA PRO A 4 -24.44 -64.45 71.61
C PRO A 4 -25.08 -63.67 72.77
N GLY A 5 -26.40 -63.78 72.88
CA GLY A 5 -27.18 -63.48 74.08
C GLY A 5 -26.89 -64.44 75.24
N ALA A 6 -27.39 -64.13 76.42
CA ALA A 6 -27.06 -64.84 77.66
C ALA A 6 -27.39 -66.34 77.65
N ASP A 7 -28.38 -66.77 76.86
CA ASP A 7 -28.85 -68.15 76.76
C ASP A 7 -28.39 -68.86 75.47
N ILE A 8 -27.43 -68.30 74.73
CA ILE A 8 -26.81 -68.93 73.57
C ILE A 8 -25.34 -69.28 73.85
N LEU A 9 -24.96 -70.52 73.56
CA LEU A 9 -23.58 -70.98 73.60
C LEU A 9 -22.98 -70.95 72.18
N THR A 10 -21.77 -70.42 72.02
CA THR A 10 -21.05 -70.40 70.74
C THR A 10 -19.75 -71.20 70.80
N SER A 11 -19.44 -71.88 69.70
CA SER A 11 -18.18 -72.61 69.51
C SER A 11 -17.77 -72.54 68.03
N GLY A 12 -16.78 -71.69 67.72
CA GLY A 12 -16.42 -71.39 66.34
C GLY A 12 -17.58 -70.70 65.63
N ASP A 13 -17.97 -71.20 64.47
CA ASP A 13 -19.08 -70.66 63.66
C ASP A 13 -20.43 -71.34 63.99
N THR A 14 -20.50 -72.13 65.05
CA THR A 14 -21.73 -72.80 65.50
C THR A 14 -22.27 -72.14 66.76
N ALA A 15 -23.59 -71.89 66.78
CA ALA A 15 -24.33 -71.45 67.95
C ALA A 15 -25.35 -72.52 68.38
N THR A 16 -25.55 -72.67 69.68
CA THR A 16 -26.50 -73.63 70.26
C THR A 16 -27.31 -72.92 71.34
N GLY A 17 -28.62 -72.84 71.13
CA GLY A 17 -29.54 -72.32 72.15
C GLY A 17 -29.64 -73.27 73.34
N ASN A 18 -29.72 -72.73 74.54
CA ASN A 18 -29.91 -73.52 75.75
C ASN A 18 -31.39 -73.87 75.94
N ASP A 19 -31.69 -75.11 76.31
CA ASP A 19 -33.05 -75.63 76.45
C ASP A 19 -33.76 -75.01 77.67
N VAL A 20 -34.57 -73.98 77.43
CA VAL A 20 -35.55 -73.49 78.39
C VAL A 20 -36.86 -74.21 78.14
N ASP A 21 -37.06 -75.27 78.93
CA ASP A 21 -38.21 -76.17 78.98
C ASP A 21 -39.50 -75.39 79.39
N SER A 22 -39.95 -74.52 78.51
CA SER A 22 -41.12 -73.68 78.66
C SER A 22 -41.99 -73.86 77.42
N ASN A 23 -43.26 -74.21 77.63
CA ASN A 23 -44.23 -74.51 76.54
C ASN A 23 -44.61 -73.28 75.67
N ALA A 24 -43.71 -72.31 75.49
CA ALA A 24 -43.92 -71.09 74.72
C ALA A 24 -42.65 -70.72 73.93
N VAL A 25 -42.83 -70.34 72.65
CA VAL A 25 -41.76 -69.77 71.82
C VAL A 25 -41.44 -68.36 72.34
N THR A 26 -40.20 -68.11 72.74
CA THR A 26 -39.72 -66.78 73.16
C THR A 26 -39.79 -65.80 71.98
N PRO A 27 -40.15 -64.52 72.19
CA PRO A 27 -40.19 -63.53 71.12
C PRO A 27 -38.81 -63.32 70.49
N PRO A 28 -38.72 -63.08 69.17
CA PRO A 28 -37.43 -62.94 68.48
C PRO A 28 -36.67 -61.64 68.81
N THR A 29 -37.29 -60.74 69.58
CA THR A 29 -36.68 -59.50 70.08
C THR A 29 -36.06 -59.66 71.47
N ASP A 30 -36.09 -60.85 72.07
CA ASP A 30 -35.52 -61.11 73.39
C ASP A 30 -33.98 -61.24 73.29
N PRO A 31 -33.20 -60.28 73.82
CA PRO A 31 -31.76 -60.24 73.63
C PRO A 31 -31.03 -61.42 74.28
N ASP A 32 -31.63 -62.10 75.26
CA ASP A 32 -30.99 -63.25 75.91
C ASP A 32 -31.01 -64.49 75.00
N THR A 33 -31.95 -64.56 74.05
CA THR A 33 -32.12 -65.67 73.09
C THR A 33 -31.76 -65.31 71.64
N SER A 34 -31.09 -64.17 71.43
CA SER A 34 -30.68 -63.69 70.10
C SER A 34 -29.17 -63.79 69.88
N LEU A 35 -28.76 -63.87 68.61
CA LEU A 35 -27.37 -63.97 68.17
C LEU A 35 -27.07 -62.91 67.12
N LEU A 36 -26.09 -62.03 67.38
CA LEU A 36 -25.57 -61.13 66.34
C LEU A 36 -24.44 -61.83 65.57
N VAL A 37 -24.50 -61.73 64.23
CA VAL A 37 -23.55 -62.34 63.30
C VAL A 37 -22.93 -61.24 62.43
N ASP A 38 -21.67 -60.89 62.70
CA ASP A 38 -20.91 -59.92 61.90
C ASP A 38 -19.93 -60.65 60.98
N ILE A 39 -20.12 -60.58 59.66
CA ILE A 39 -19.23 -61.23 58.68
C ILE A 39 -18.39 -60.13 58.01
N ALA A 40 -17.07 -60.20 58.11
CA ALA A 40 -16.19 -59.29 57.37
C ALA A 40 -16.29 -59.61 55.87
N GLY A 41 -16.55 -58.59 55.05
CA GLY A 41 -16.71 -58.72 53.61
C GLY A 41 -15.43 -59.10 52.85
N PRO A 42 -15.55 -59.43 51.55
CA PRO A 42 -16.79 -59.50 50.77
C PRO A 42 -17.58 -60.81 51.03
N VAL A 43 -18.91 -60.72 51.08
CA VAL A 43 -19.81 -61.85 51.35
C VAL A 43 -20.76 -62.07 50.17
N SER A 44 -20.60 -63.16 49.43
CA SER A 44 -21.43 -63.45 48.24
C SER A 44 -22.62 -64.38 48.50
N ARG A 45 -22.62 -65.11 49.63
CA ARG A 45 -23.70 -66.02 50.03
C ARG A 45 -23.67 -66.25 51.54
N ILE A 46 -24.83 -66.13 52.18
CA ILE A 46 -25.05 -66.56 53.58
C ILE A 46 -25.95 -67.78 53.54
N GLU A 47 -25.48 -68.89 54.13
CA GLU A 47 -26.25 -70.12 54.27
C GLU A 47 -26.42 -70.44 55.76
N ILE A 48 -27.67 -70.57 56.20
CA ILE A 48 -28.01 -70.95 57.58
C ILE A 48 -28.44 -72.42 57.55
N ASP A 49 -27.58 -73.29 58.07
CA ASP A 49 -27.90 -74.71 58.25
C ASP A 49 -28.50 -74.92 59.65
N TYR A 50 -29.67 -75.54 59.70
CA TYR A 50 -30.44 -75.72 60.92
C TYR A 50 -30.88 -77.17 61.08
N ASP A 51 -30.45 -77.79 62.18
CA ASP A 51 -30.81 -79.14 62.56
C ASP A 51 -31.54 -79.14 63.92
N ASN A 52 -32.72 -79.77 63.97
CA ASN A 52 -33.46 -79.97 65.21
C ASN A 52 -33.12 -81.37 65.76
N GLY A 53 -32.15 -81.42 66.66
CA GLY A 53 -31.74 -82.66 67.34
C GLY A 53 -32.70 -83.19 68.42
N GLY A 54 -33.83 -82.50 68.66
CA GLY A 54 -34.80 -82.80 69.72
C GLY A 54 -36.16 -83.33 69.23
N THR A 55 -37.10 -83.54 70.16
CA THR A 55 -38.47 -84.02 69.86
C THR A 55 -39.53 -82.91 69.85
N ASP A 56 -39.15 -81.68 70.17
CA ASP A 56 -40.05 -80.54 70.32
C ASP A 56 -40.06 -79.64 69.08
N THR A 57 -41.09 -78.79 68.99
CA THR A 57 -41.22 -77.82 67.87
C THR A 57 -40.29 -76.64 68.13
N GLN A 58 -39.38 -76.37 67.21
CA GLN A 58 -38.43 -75.26 67.28
C GLN A 58 -38.50 -74.42 66.00
N ALA A 59 -38.25 -73.13 66.11
CA ALA A 59 -38.23 -72.18 64.99
C ALA A 59 -37.03 -71.23 65.15
N ILE A 60 -36.38 -70.89 64.04
CA ILE A 60 -35.39 -69.82 63.96
C ILE A 60 -36.05 -68.61 63.30
N TRP A 61 -35.81 -67.44 63.87
CA TRP A 61 -36.21 -66.16 63.29
C TRP A 61 -34.97 -65.41 62.84
N VAL A 62 -35.00 -64.89 61.61
CA VAL A 62 -34.01 -63.94 61.10
C VAL A 62 -34.72 -62.59 61.04
N THR A 63 -34.38 -61.69 61.95
CA THR A 63 -35.13 -60.44 62.13
C THR A 63 -34.45 -59.23 61.49
N ASP A 64 -33.12 -59.18 61.53
CA ASP A 64 -32.34 -58.00 61.12
C ASP A 64 -31.12 -58.45 60.30
N VAL A 65 -31.14 -58.21 58.99
CA VAL A 65 -29.99 -58.41 58.09
C VAL A 65 -29.59 -57.04 57.56
N HIS A 66 -28.41 -56.58 57.97
CA HIS A 66 -27.82 -55.33 57.50
C HIS A 66 -26.49 -55.62 56.81
N PHE A 67 -26.23 -54.92 55.71
CA PHE A 67 -24.98 -54.96 54.98
C PHE A 67 -24.53 -53.52 54.70
N SER A 68 -23.23 -53.28 54.76
CA SER A 68 -22.59 -52.08 54.20
C SER A 68 -22.01 -52.50 52.85
N THR A 69 -22.49 -51.91 51.76
CA THR A 69 -21.84 -52.03 50.45
C THR A 69 -20.65 -51.06 50.40
N ILE A 70 -19.60 -51.47 49.67
CA ILE A 70 -18.60 -50.56 49.12
C ILE A 70 -18.88 -50.63 47.63
N ASP A 71 -19.10 -49.49 46.98
CA ASP A 71 -19.30 -49.48 45.53
C ASP A 71 -18.05 -50.01 44.83
N ALA A 72 -18.27 -50.81 43.81
CA ALA A 72 -17.21 -51.43 43.03
C ALA A 72 -17.04 -50.65 41.73
N GLY A 73 -16.46 -49.45 41.80
CA GLY A 73 -16.30 -48.54 40.68
C GLY A 73 -17.61 -47.82 40.36
N GLY A 74 -17.56 -46.50 40.16
CA GLY A 74 -18.69 -45.75 39.65
C GLY A 74 -19.18 -46.36 38.34
N GLU A 75 -20.46 -46.21 38.05
CA GLU A 75 -20.87 -46.28 36.65
C GLU A 75 -20.09 -45.15 35.97
N LEU A 76 -19.28 -45.49 34.97
CA LEU A 76 -18.78 -44.54 34.00
C LEU A 76 -20.04 -43.96 33.31
N ASP A 77 -20.08 -42.66 33.00
CA ASP A 77 -21.27 -41.93 32.52
C ASP A 77 -21.11 -41.33 31.11
N GLY A 78 -22.12 -40.55 30.69
CA GLY A 78 -22.50 -40.33 29.29
C GLY A 78 -22.19 -38.94 28.76
N ILE A 79 -23.21 -38.09 28.62
CA ILE A 79 -23.09 -36.70 28.13
C ILE A 79 -23.31 -35.79 29.34
N VAL A 80 -22.36 -34.90 29.64
CA VAL A 80 -22.42 -33.87 30.68
C VAL A 80 -23.47 -32.83 30.31
N SER A 81 -24.51 -32.65 31.12
CA SER A 81 -25.51 -31.60 30.87
C SER A 81 -26.16 -31.10 32.16
N ASN A 82 -26.27 -29.77 32.31
CA ASN A 82 -26.80 -29.17 33.54
C ASN A 82 -28.24 -28.63 33.41
N GLY A 83 -28.75 -28.33 32.22
CA GLY A 83 -30.17 -28.09 31.94
C GLY A 83 -30.85 -26.96 32.75
N ASP A 84 -30.04 -26.12 33.42
CA ASP A 84 -30.44 -24.95 34.19
C ASP A 84 -29.91 -23.70 33.44
N ASP A 85 -30.72 -22.65 33.32
CA ASP A 85 -30.26 -21.39 32.73
C ASP A 85 -29.11 -20.78 33.60
N ASP A 86 -27.94 -20.50 33.02
CA ASP A 86 -26.71 -19.89 33.61
C ASP A 86 -25.86 -20.82 34.51
N ALA A 87 -25.17 -21.77 33.90
CA ALA A 87 -24.56 -22.89 34.59
C ALA A 87 -23.02 -22.93 34.53
N TYR A 88 -22.41 -23.47 35.58
CA TYR A 88 -20.95 -23.62 35.71
C TYR A 88 -20.58 -25.11 35.67
N ILE A 89 -19.85 -25.51 34.63
CA ILE A 89 -19.36 -26.88 34.37
C ILE A 89 -17.84 -26.86 34.50
N ALA A 90 -17.27 -27.63 35.44
CA ALA A 90 -15.81 -27.61 35.68
C ALA A 90 -15.29 -28.86 36.41
N THR A 91 -13.99 -29.14 36.25
CA THR A 91 -13.28 -30.33 36.74
C THR A 91 -13.03 -30.40 38.26
N ASN A 92 -12.95 -29.28 39.01
CA ASN A 92 -12.64 -29.33 40.46
C ASN A 92 -12.97 -28.05 41.31
N PRO A 93 -13.54 -28.18 42.53
CA PRO A 93 -13.79 -27.12 43.54
C PRO A 93 -12.65 -26.16 43.95
N ASP A 94 -11.41 -26.30 43.49
CA ASP A 94 -10.27 -25.59 44.10
C ASP A 94 -10.21 -24.09 43.72
N SER A 95 -11.02 -23.64 42.75
CA SER A 95 -11.23 -22.24 42.36
C SER A 95 -12.30 -21.53 43.22
N ASP A 96 -13.28 -22.25 43.78
CA ASP A 96 -14.33 -21.72 44.66
C ASP A 96 -14.48 -22.51 45.98
N PRO A 97 -14.07 -21.95 47.14
CA PRO A 97 -14.21 -22.61 48.44
C PRO A 97 -15.67 -22.81 48.92
N ASP A 98 -16.67 -22.26 48.22
CA ASP A 98 -18.10 -22.53 48.43
C ASP A 98 -18.65 -23.66 47.52
N TYR A 99 -17.85 -24.23 46.60
CA TYR A 99 -18.21 -25.40 45.78
C TYR A 99 -18.20 -26.68 46.65
N VAL A 100 -19.38 -27.30 46.79
CA VAL A 100 -19.60 -28.47 47.64
C VAL A 100 -20.14 -29.62 46.80
N TYR A 101 -19.24 -30.38 46.16
CA TYR A 101 -19.56 -31.66 45.51
C TYR A 101 -20.02 -32.68 46.55
N THR A 102 -21.34 -32.87 46.70
CA THR A 102 -21.88 -33.79 47.73
C THR A 102 -23.13 -34.58 47.33
N GLY A 103 -23.48 -34.72 46.05
CA GLY A 103 -24.82 -35.23 45.77
C GLY A 103 -25.15 -35.87 44.43
N ASP A 104 -24.28 -36.66 43.80
CA ASP A 104 -24.75 -37.46 42.65
C ASP A 104 -24.12 -38.87 42.50
N PRO A 105 -24.93 -39.92 42.27
CA PRO A 105 -24.55 -41.20 41.66
C PRO A 105 -24.56 -41.26 40.11
N GLU A 106 -25.00 -40.20 39.42
CA GLU A 106 -25.11 -40.01 37.96
C GLU A 106 -24.71 -38.57 37.52
N GLY A 107 -23.92 -37.84 38.32
CA GLY A 107 -23.67 -36.40 38.17
C GLY A 107 -22.32 -36.15 37.55
N ASP A 108 -22.36 -36.37 36.24
CA ASP A 108 -21.26 -36.28 35.31
C ASP A 108 -20.44 -35.00 35.56
N LEU A 109 -19.21 -35.28 35.92
CA LEU A 109 -18.15 -34.32 36.06
C LEU A 109 -17.37 -34.36 34.75
N VAL A 110 -16.66 -33.29 34.49
CA VAL A 110 -15.50 -33.31 33.63
C VAL A 110 -14.38 -33.98 34.46
N ASP A 111 -14.23 -35.32 34.40
CA ASP A 111 -13.30 -36.04 35.29
C ASP A 111 -12.54 -37.23 34.68
N SER A 112 -11.45 -37.61 35.35
CA SER A 112 -10.48 -38.55 34.79
C SER A 112 -10.99 -40.00 34.76
N GLY A 113 -11.55 -40.42 33.64
CA GLY A 113 -11.64 -41.84 33.29
C GLY A 113 -13.05 -42.37 33.01
N ASP A 114 -14.05 -41.51 32.82
CA ASP A 114 -15.49 -41.81 32.90
C ASP A 114 -16.25 -41.88 31.56
N ALA A 115 -15.64 -41.52 30.43
CA ALA A 115 -16.29 -41.66 29.11
C ALA A 115 -16.73 -43.12 28.80
N ILE A 116 -18.05 -43.36 28.58
CA ILE A 116 -18.60 -44.70 28.20
C ILE A 116 -18.84 -44.90 26.71
N LEU A 117 -18.72 -43.84 25.92
CA LEU A 117 -19.12 -43.84 24.53
C LEU A 117 -18.10 -44.59 23.68
N ALA A 118 -18.58 -45.19 22.59
CA ALA A 118 -17.81 -46.16 21.82
C ALA A 118 -16.95 -45.44 20.77
N GLY A 119 -15.79 -44.96 21.19
CA GLY A 119 -14.92 -44.10 20.36
C GLY A 119 -13.93 -43.38 21.27
N GLU A 120 -14.45 -42.92 22.40
CA GLU A 120 -13.81 -42.00 23.34
C GLU A 120 -12.76 -42.69 24.23
N ALA A 121 -11.70 -41.95 24.52
CA ALA A 121 -10.69 -42.26 25.51
C ALA A 121 -11.17 -41.88 26.92
N PRO A 122 -10.47 -42.30 27.98
CA PRO A 122 -10.98 -42.18 29.35
C PRO A 122 -11.24 -40.75 29.82
N ASP A 123 -10.58 -39.75 29.25
CA ASP A 123 -10.70 -38.36 29.70
C ASP A 123 -11.42 -37.51 28.62
N ASP A 124 -11.95 -38.12 27.55
CA ASP A 124 -12.63 -37.39 26.46
C ASP A 124 -14.11 -37.15 26.84
N ASP A 125 -14.46 -35.93 27.22
CA ASP A 125 -15.77 -35.52 27.73
C ASP A 125 -16.70 -34.97 26.63
N ILE A 126 -18.02 -35.15 26.78
CA ILE A 126 -19.03 -34.55 25.88
C ILE A 126 -19.97 -33.68 26.71
N ILE A 127 -19.97 -32.38 26.47
CA ILE A 127 -20.65 -31.34 27.27
C ILE A 127 -21.75 -30.65 26.46
N GLN A 128 -22.94 -30.52 27.06
CA GLN A 128 -24.09 -29.76 26.52
C GLN A 128 -24.65 -28.84 27.61
N ALA A 129 -24.29 -27.55 27.58
CA ALA A 129 -24.66 -26.58 28.61
C ALA A 129 -26.08 -26.04 28.37
N GLY A 130 -26.36 -25.62 27.13
CA GLY A 130 -27.69 -25.59 26.54
C GLY A 130 -28.41 -24.25 26.58
N GLY A 131 -28.19 -23.36 27.52
CA GLY A 131 -28.60 -21.98 27.33
C GLY A 131 -28.82 -21.20 28.61
N GLY A 132 -28.73 -19.88 28.53
CA GLY A 132 -28.25 -19.04 29.63
C GLY A 132 -26.78 -18.71 29.38
N ASN A 133 -26.17 -17.91 30.27
CA ASN A 133 -24.75 -17.58 30.15
C ASN A 133 -23.95 -18.57 31.00
N ASP A 134 -23.32 -19.52 30.34
CA ASP A 134 -22.66 -20.68 30.90
C ASP A 134 -21.14 -20.44 31.04
N THR A 135 -20.48 -21.24 31.87
CA THR A 135 -19.03 -21.24 32.01
C THR A 135 -18.56 -22.69 32.10
N ILE A 136 -17.67 -23.09 31.19
CA ILE A 136 -17.31 -24.46 30.90
C ILE A 136 -15.77 -24.59 30.97
N GLU A 137 -15.29 -25.55 31.76
CA GLU A 137 -13.87 -25.96 31.83
C GLU A 137 -13.81 -27.47 31.52
N ALA A 138 -13.35 -27.85 30.32
CA ALA A 138 -13.36 -29.22 29.75
C ALA A 138 -12.11 -30.06 30.13
N GLY A 139 -10.96 -29.41 30.39
CA GLY A 139 -9.94 -30.02 31.23
C GLY A 139 -8.91 -30.88 30.51
N LEU A 140 -8.99 -32.21 30.61
CA LEU A 140 -7.96 -33.09 30.04
C LEU A 140 -8.65 -34.09 29.14
N GLY A 141 -8.14 -34.32 27.94
CA GLY A 141 -8.71 -35.28 27.01
C GLY A 141 -9.16 -34.59 25.73
N ASP A 142 -9.61 -35.35 24.72
CA ASP A 142 -10.15 -34.74 23.51
C ASP A 142 -11.67 -34.51 23.73
N ASP A 143 -12.08 -33.28 24.08
CA ASP A 143 -13.44 -32.95 24.54
C ASP A 143 -14.38 -32.42 23.43
N GLU A 144 -15.70 -32.66 23.53
CA GLU A 144 -16.74 -32.11 22.64
C GLU A 144 -17.70 -31.22 23.44
N VAL A 145 -17.73 -29.91 23.19
CA VAL A 145 -18.49 -28.91 23.96
C VAL A 145 -19.51 -28.18 23.07
N ASP A 146 -20.77 -28.18 23.49
CA ASP A 146 -21.87 -27.36 22.95
C ASP A 146 -22.37 -26.44 24.07
N ALA A 147 -22.03 -25.14 23.98
CA ALA A 147 -22.35 -24.14 25.01
C ALA A 147 -23.81 -23.67 24.88
N GLY A 148 -24.27 -23.38 23.67
CA GLY A 148 -25.68 -23.39 23.32
C GLY A 148 -26.27 -22.01 23.01
N THR A 149 -26.88 -21.33 23.99
CA THR A 149 -27.44 -19.98 23.73
C THR A 149 -27.25 -19.07 24.92
N GLY A 150 -26.78 -17.85 24.74
CA GLY A 150 -26.38 -16.94 25.80
C GLY A 150 -24.92 -16.56 25.60
N ASP A 151 -24.40 -15.65 26.42
CA ASP A 151 -22.99 -15.25 26.29
C ASP A 151 -22.17 -16.18 27.19
N ASP A 152 -21.52 -17.17 26.57
CA ASP A 152 -20.88 -18.31 27.20
C ASP A 152 -19.35 -18.12 27.33
N LEU A 153 -18.74 -18.86 28.25
CA LEU A 153 -17.29 -18.89 28.45
C LEU A 153 -16.82 -20.34 28.47
N ALA A 154 -16.10 -20.79 27.44
CA ALA A 154 -15.65 -22.18 27.29
C ALA A 154 -14.11 -22.30 27.20
N PHE A 155 -13.55 -23.26 27.94
CA PHE A 155 -12.12 -23.60 27.93
C PHE A 155 -11.93 -25.09 27.64
N GLY A 156 -11.17 -25.45 26.60
CA GLY A 156 -10.77 -26.82 26.27
C GLY A 156 -9.70 -27.38 27.21
N GLU A 157 -8.62 -26.62 27.40
CA GLU A 157 -7.43 -26.94 28.22
C GLU A 157 -6.38 -27.87 27.55
N GLU A 158 -6.20 -29.15 27.96
CA GLU A 158 -5.24 -30.06 27.32
C GLU A 158 -5.99 -31.11 26.50
N GLY A 159 -5.87 -31.12 25.17
CA GLY A 159 -6.75 -31.94 24.36
C GLY A 159 -6.77 -31.53 22.90
N ASN A 160 -7.33 -32.38 22.03
CA ASN A 160 -7.81 -31.89 20.74
C ASN A 160 -9.32 -31.69 20.88
N ASP A 161 -9.72 -30.49 21.25
CA ASP A 161 -11.07 -30.18 21.68
C ASP A 161 -11.93 -29.66 20.52
N GLU A 162 -13.22 -29.99 20.51
CA GLU A 162 -14.24 -29.47 19.59
C GLU A 162 -15.22 -28.61 20.41
N ILE A 163 -15.22 -27.29 20.23
CA ILE A 163 -16.04 -26.35 21.01
C ILE A 163 -16.94 -25.53 20.09
N ASP A 164 -18.25 -25.56 20.33
CA ASP A 164 -19.29 -24.75 19.66
C ASP A 164 -19.92 -23.79 20.70
N GLY A 165 -19.71 -22.48 20.53
CA GLY A 165 -20.27 -21.41 21.37
C GLY A 165 -21.79 -21.32 21.20
N GLY A 166 -22.25 -21.28 19.95
CA GLY A 166 -23.65 -21.41 19.59
C GLY A 166 -24.29 -20.06 19.26
N ALA A 167 -24.93 -19.39 20.21
CA ALA A 167 -25.59 -18.13 19.91
C ALA A 167 -25.56 -17.18 21.10
N GLY A 168 -24.96 -16.01 20.94
CA GLY A 168 -24.63 -15.04 21.98
C GLY A 168 -23.21 -14.55 21.76
N ASP A 169 -22.75 -13.61 22.58
CA ASP A 169 -21.37 -13.11 22.46
C ASP A 169 -20.43 -14.04 23.26
N ASP A 170 -19.87 -15.05 22.62
CA ASP A 170 -19.18 -16.16 23.29
C ASP A 170 -17.67 -15.89 23.45
N THR A 171 -17.06 -16.52 24.46
CA THR A 171 -15.61 -16.50 24.65
C THR A 171 -15.08 -17.93 24.75
N ILE A 172 -14.24 -18.32 23.80
CA ILE A 172 -13.73 -19.68 23.62
C ILE A 172 -12.19 -19.67 23.67
N ASP A 173 -11.61 -20.62 24.39
CA ASP A 173 -10.16 -20.85 24.49
C ASP A 173 -9.90 -22.36 24.34
N GLY A 174 -9.30 -22.79 23.23
CA GLY A 174 -8.98 -24.19 22.93
C GLY A 174 -7.95 -24.73 23.91
N GLY A 175 -6.79 -24.08 23.97
CA GLY A 175 -5.78 -24.34 24.98
C GLY A 175 -4.51 -24.93 24.38
N ALA A 176 -4.32 -26.24 24.48
CA ALA A 176 -3.11 -26.91 24.05
C ALA A 176 -3.41 -28.21 23.33
N ASP A 177 -2.58 -28.53 22.32
CA ASP A 177 -2.86 -29.50 21.26
C ASP A 177 -3.86 -28.91 20.25
N ASN A 178 -4.36 -29.69 19.28
CA ASN A 178 -4.99 -29.14 18.07
C ASN A 178 -6.51 -29.06 18.22
N ASP A 179 -7.06 -27.86 18.31
CA ASP A 179 -8.46 -27.63 18.65
C ASP A 179 -9.32 -27.26 17.42
N THR A 180 -10.63 -27.42 17.54
CA THR A 180 -11.64 -26.98 16.56
C THR A 180 -12.68 -26.13 17.27
N LEU A 181 -12.68 -24.84 16.98
CA LEU A 181 -13.50 -23.84 17.65
C LEU A 181 -14.53 -23.26 16.66
N THR A 182 -15.77 -23.18 17.08
CA THR A 182 -16.85 -22.52 16.35
C THR A 182 -17.50 -21.48 17.26
N GLY A 183 -17.49 -20.22 16.84
CA GLY A 183 -18.12 -19.12 17.59
C GLY A 183 -19.64 -19.25 17.57
N GLY A 184 -20.22 -19.14 16.37
CA GLY A 184 -21.67 -19.16 16.18
C GLY A 184 -22.21 -17.74 16.05
N GLU A 185 -23.48 -17.54 16.37
CA GLU A 185 -24.15 -16.26 16.12
C GLU A 185 -23.87 -15.26 17.23
N GLY A 186 -23.27 -14.13 16.95
CA GLY A 186 -22.89 -13.15 17.97
C GLY A 186 -21.47 -12.64 17.77
N SER A 187 -21.07 -11.65 18.58
CA SER A 187 -19.72 -11.11 18.54
C SER A 187 -18.81 -11.96 19.43
N ASP A 188 -18.04 -12.85 18.83
CA ASP A 188 -17.31 -13.90 19.52
C ASP A 188 -15.84 -13.55 19.75
N SER A 189 -15.25 -14.19 20.76
CA SER A 189 -13.81 -14.14 21.00
C SER A 189 -13.25 -15.54 21.09
N ALA A 190 -12.45 -15.94 20.11
CA ALA A 190 -11.85 -17.27 20.04
C ALA A 190 -10.32 -17.21 20.14
N VAL A 191 -9.74 -18.10 20.96
CA VAL A 191 -8.30 -18.29 21.08
C VAL A 191 -7.99 -19.77 20.85
N GLY A 192 -7.22 -20.11 19.81
CA GLY A 192 -6.80 -21.50 19.54
C GLY A 192 -5.84 -21.99 20.62
N GLY A 193 -4.73 -21.30 20.79
CA GLY A 193 -3.77 -21.54 21.86
C GLY A 193 -2.47 -22.14 21.35
N ALA A 194 -2.22 -23.43 21.57
CA ALA A 194 -0.98 -24.08 21.18
C ALA A 194 -1.25 -25.38 20.44
N GLY A 195 -1.35 -25.34 19.14
CA GLY A 195 -1.65 -26.48 18.28
C GLY A 195 -1.73 -26.00 16.85
N ASP A 196 -2.02 -26.92 15.94
CA ASP A 196 -2.55 -26.50 14.64
C ASP A 196 -4.08 -26.49 14.77
N ASP A 197 -4.66 -25.31 14.98
CA ASP A 197 -6.06 -25.10 15.37
C ASP A 197 -6.95 -24.77 14.16
N VAL A 198 -8.25 -25.06 14.27
CA VAL A 198 -9.26 -24.67 13.28
C VAL A 198 -10.28 -23.79 13.98
N ILE A 199 -10.42 -22.53 13.54
CA ILE A 199 -11.29 -21.53 14.15
C ILE A 199 -12.25 -20.99 13.09
N ASP A 200 -13.55 -21.13 13.34
CA ASP A 200 -14.63 -20.68 12.46
C ASP A 200 -15.62 -19.85 13.28
N THR A 201 -15.46 -18.53 13.28
CA THR A 201 -16.48 -17.62 13.86
C THR A 201 -17.45 -17.12 12.79
N GLY A 202 -17.15 -17.40 11.52
CA GLY A 202 -18.04 -17.11 10.40
C GLY A 202 -19.39 -17.81 10.54
N ASN A 203 -20.46 -17.02 10.58
CA ASN A 203 -21.84 -17.42 10.90
C ASN A 203 -22.58 -18.33 9.90
N GLY A 204 -21.87 -19.29 9.31
CA GLY A 204 -22.30 -20.04 8.13
C GLY A 204 -22.39 -19.13 6.90
N ALA A 205 -22.63 -19.76 5.74
CA ALA A 205 -22.38 -19.15 4.43
C ALA A 205 -22.77 -17.65 4.31
N PRO A 206 -21.85 -16.82 3.78
CA PRO A 206 -21.95 -15.36 3.72
C PRO A 206 -23.33 -14.94 3.22
N VAL A 207 -24.05 -14.19 4.03
CA VAL A 207 -25.50 -14.00 3.86
C VAL A 207 -25.88 -12.83 2.97
N ASN A 208 -25.03 -12.32 2.05
CA ASN A 208 -25.38 -11.12 1.25
C ASN A 208 -25.86 -9.99 2.18
N ASP A 209 -24.91 -9.30 2.79
CA ASP A 209 -24.96 -7.85 2.82
C ASP A 209 -25.44 -7.30 1.44
N HIS A 210 -26.29 -6.28 1.44
CA HIS A 210 -27.15 -5.95 0.30
C HIS A 210 -26.71 -4.60 -0.31
N GLU A 211 -26.70 -4.42 -1.64
CA GLU A 211 -27.86 -3.89 -2.38
C GLU A 211 -27.75 -4.05 -3.92
N THR A 212 -28.71 -4.74 -4.56
CA THR A 212 -29.00 -4.48 -5.98
C THR A 212 -30.28 -3.66 -6.18
N PHE A 213 -30.08 -2.47 -6.75
CA PHE A 213 -30.91 -1.83 -7.77
C PHE A 213 -32.45 -1.87 -7.56
N VAL A 214 -32.99 -0.81 -6.97
CA VAL A 214 -34.39 -0.33 -7.05
C VAL A 214 -35.47 -1.44 -7.16
N GLY A 215 -35.92 -1.99 -6.02
CA GLY A 215 -37.27 -2.59 -5.96
C GLY A 215 -37.55 -3.75 -5.02
N VAL A 216 -36.60 -4.20 -4.20
CA VAL A 216 -36.83 -5.19 -3.13
C VAL A 216 -36.58 -4.53 -1.76
N PRO A 217 -37.27 -4.96 -0.69
CA PRO A 217 -37.10 -4.37 0.63
C PRO A 217 -35.83 -4.92 1.31
N PHE A 218 -34.91 -4.00 1.64
CA PHE A 218 -33.89 -4.01 2.72
C PHE A 218 -33.97 -5.23 3.66
N GLU A 219 -32.89 -6.00 3.75
CA GLU A 219 -32.54 -6.64 5.02
C GLU A 219 -31.78 -5.61 5.88
N THR A 220 -31.85 -5.77 7.20
CA THR A 220 -31.40 -4.78 8.19
C THR A 220 -30.07 -5.15 8.85
N GLY A 221 -29.20 -5.91 8.18
CA GLY A 221 -27.82 -6.20 8.60
C GLY A 221 -26.88 -5.56 7.57
N ALA A 222 -26.49 -4.33 7.85
CA ALA A 222 -25.56 -3.49 7.06
C ALA A 222 -24.81 -2.58 8.06
N ASP A 223 -24.62 -3.09 9.27
CA ASP A 223 -23.88 -2.44 10.35
C ASP A 223 -22.69 -3.35 10.60
N GLN A 224 -21.54 -3.02 10.00
CA GLN A 224 -20.25 -3.73 10.03
C GLN A 224 -19.68 -3.97 11.45
N LEU A 225 -20.49 -3.74 12.48
CA LEU A 225 -20.15 -3.74 13.89
C LEU A 225 -21.15 -4.58 14.71
N ASN A 226 -22.06 -5.31 14.04
CA ASN A 226 -23.12 -6.03 14.72
C ASN A 226 -22.79 -7.50 15.02
N ASP A 227 -21.62 -7.99 14.60
CA ASP A 227 -21.07 -9.31 14.92
C ASP A 227 -19.54 -9.31 14.92
N LEU A 228 -18.92 -8.26 15.51
CA LEU A 228 -17.47 -8.12 15.49
C LEU A 228 -16.75 -9.24 16.25
N ASP A 229 -16.04 -10.10 15.52
CA ASP A 229 -15.25 -11.17 16.08
C ASP A 229 -13.83 -10.74 16.44
N THR A 230 -13.24 -11.46 17.39
CA THR A 230 -11.83 -11.35 17.73
C THR A 230 -11.20 -12.73 17.83
N VAL A 231 -10.35 -13.07 16.87
CA VAL A 231 -9.70 -14.37 16.77
C VAL A 231 -8.20 -14.29 16.96
N VAL A 232 -7.65 -15.20 17.77
CA VAL A 232 -6.21 -15.41 17.94
C VAL A 232 -5.90 -16.89 17.72
N GLY A 233 -5.17 -17.24 16.66
CA GLY A 233 -4.72 -18.61 16.39
C GLY A 233 -3.80 -19.12 17.49
N GLY A 234 -2.63 -18.50 17.63
CA GLY A 234 -1.71 -18.77 18.72
C GLY A 234 -0.42 -19.40 18.20
N ALA A 235 -0.07 -20.59 18.68
CA ALA A 235 1.19 -21.23 18.31
C ALA A 235 0.96 -22.54 17.55
N GLY A 236 1.21 -22.52 16.25
CA GLY A 236 1.15 -23.63 15.33
C GLY A 236 0.56 -23.14 14.01
N ASN A 237 0.10 -24.04 13.14
CA ASN A 237 -0.38 -23.67 11.82
C ASN A 237 -1.91 -23.67 11.82
N ASP A 238 -2.49 -22.51 12.01
CA ASP A 238 -3.90 -22.35 12.29
C ASP A 238 -4.71 -22.10 11.00
N THR A 239 -5.98 -22.48 11.02
CA THR A 239 -6.94 -22.18 9.95
C THR A 239 -8.06 -21.33 10.52
N ILE A 240 -8.20 -20.09 10.07
CA ILE A 240 -9.09 -19.09 10.65
C ILE A 240 -10.07 -18.58 9.59
N THR A 241 -11.35 -18.40 9.96
CA THR A 241 -12.40 -17.79 9.13
C THR A 241 -13.36 -17.00 10.02
N THR A 242 -13.63 -15.72 9.72
CA THR A 242 -14.43 -14.84 10.60
C THR A 242 -15.73 -14.28 10.00
N GLY A 243 -15.88 -14.17 8.68
CA GLY A 243 -17.21 -14.11 8.06
C GLY A 243 -17.56 -12.77 7.42
N ASP A 244 -18.63 -12.10 7.88
CA ASP A 244 -19.25 -10.97 7.17
C ASP A 244 -19.09 -9.61 7.91
N ASP A 245 -18.33 -9.53 9.01
CA ASP A 245 -18.21 -8.34 9.87
C ASP A 245 -16.75 -7.85 9.94
N ALA A 246 -16.51 -6.63 10.43
CA ALA A 246 -15.20 -5.96 10.40
C ALA A 246 -14.19 -6.48 11.45
N ASP A 247 -13.75 -7.72 11.31
CA ASP A 247 -13.15 -8.56 12.35
C ASP A 247 -11.70 -8.21 12.73
N LEU A 248 -11.26 -8.70 13.88
CA LEU A 248 -9.87 -8.62 14.33
C LEU A 248 -9.24 -10.01 14.41
N ILE A 249 -8.26 -10.27 13.54
CA ILE A 249 -7.65 -11.59 13.39
C ILE A 249 -6.14 -11.53 13.64
N SER A 250 -5.62 -12.51 14.37
CA SER A 250 -4.18 -12.69 14.59
C SER A 250 -3.81 -14.18 14.46
N GLY A 251 -2.99 -14.55 13.48
CA GLY A 251 -2.41 -15.91 13.38
C GLY A 251 -1.39 -16.19 14.48
N ASP A 252 -0.64 -15.16 14.89
CA ASP A 252 0.44 -15.19 15.88
C ASP A 252 1.68 -15.98 15.39
N GLY A 253 1.67 -17.31 15.42
CA GLY A 253 2.91 -18.06 15.32
C GLY A 253 2.81 -19.43 14.69
N GLY A 254 2.87 -19.49 13.37
CA GLY A 254 3.22 -20.62 12.55
C GLY A 254 2.90 -20.27 11.11
N ASN A 255 2.56 -21.25 10.28
CA ASN A 255 2.16 -20.96 8.91
C ASN A 255 0.64 -21.02 8.83
N ASP A 256 0.00 -19.88 9.01
CA ASP A 256 -1.42 -19.74 9.21
C ASP A 256 -2.17 -19.60 7.87
N SER A 257 -3.44 -20.00 7.86
CA SER A 257 -4.36 -19.84 6.74
C SER A 257 -5.55 -19.03 7.20
N ILE A 258 -5.59 -17.76 6.84
CA ILE A 258 -6.56 -16.79 7.32
C ILE A 258 -7.48 -16.38 6.16
N ASN A 259 -8.78 -16.35 6.42
CA ASN A 259 -9.79 -15.75 5.56
C ASN A 259 -10.60 -14.75 6.40
N GLY A 260 -10.51 -13.46 6.11
CA GLY A 260 -11.25 -12.40 6.82
C GLY A 260 -12.73 -12.48 6.47
N GLY A 261 -13.04 -12.25 5.19
CA GLY A 261 -14.33 -12.54 4.60
C GLY A 261 -14.95 -11.34 3.92
N ILE A 262 -15.94 -10.69 4.52
CA ILE A 262 -16.61 -9.48 4.00
C ILE A 262 -16.54 -8.41 5.09
N ASP A 263 -16.50 -7.15 4.67
CA ASP A 263 -16.34 -5.93 5.48
C ASP A 263 -14.87 -5.67 5.87
N ASP A 264 -14.63 -4.46 6.40
CA ASP A 264 -13.28 -3.93 6.65
C ASP A 264 -12.54 -4.70 7.80
N ASP A 265 -11.74 -5.70 7.45
CA ASP A 265 -11.04 -6.54 8.41
C ASP A 265 -9.69 -5.97 8.88
N THR A 266 -9.24 -6.38 10.07
CA THR A 266 -7.86 -6.16 10.53
C THR A 266 -7.17 -7.48 10.78
N ILE A 267 -6.17 -7.80 9.97
CA ILE A 267 -5.50 -9.11 9.95
C ILE A 267 -4.01 -8.96 10.26
N PHE A 268 -3.52 -9.77 11.20
CA PHE A 268 -2.09 -9.94 11.49
C PHE A 268 -1.71 -11.41 11.26
N GLY A 269 -0.84 -11.72 10.30
CA GLY A 269 -0.32 -13.08 10.07
C GLY A 269 0.54 -13.55 11.25
N GLY A 270 1.64 -12.85 11.49
CA GLY A 270 2.48 -13.03 12.68
C GLY A 270 3.86 -13.55 12.33
N THR A 271 4.19 -14.80 12.68
CA THR A 271 5.49 -15.40 12.32
C THR A 271 5.31 -16.75 11.66
N GLY A 272 6.00 -16.97 10.54
CA GLY A 272 5.91 -18.16 9.71
C GLY A 272 5.38 -17.77 8.33
N ASP A 273 5.34 -18.71 7.39
CA ASP A 273 4.92 -18.39 6.02
C ASP A 273 3.39 -18.50 5.94
N ASP A 274 2.70 -17.36 5.95
CA ASP A 274 1.24 -17.26 6.08
C ASP A 274 0.53 -17.17 4.72
N TYR A 275 -0.72 -17.65 4.69
CA TYR A 275 -1.66 -17.44 3.59
C TYR A 275 -2.83 -16.61 4.11
N ILE A 276 -2.97 -15.40 3.58
CA ILE A 276 -4.00 -14.44 4.00
C ILE A 276 -4.86 -14.10 2.78
N ASP A 277 -6.16 -14.27 2.97
CA ASP A 277 -7.23 -13.88 2.05
C ASP A 277 -8.08 -12.84 2.82
N GLY A 278 -7.89 -11.55 2.53
CA GLY A 278 -8.59 -10.44 3.20
C GLY A 278 -10.09 -10.56 2.95
N GLY A 279 -10.46 -10.54 1.67
CA GLY A 279 -11.78 -10.89 1.21
C GLY A 279 -12.41 -9.73 0.45
N LEU A 280 -13.50 -9.16 0.97
CA LEU A 280 -14.13 -7.95 0.44
C LEU A 280 -14.11 -6.90 1.53
N GLY A 281 -13.87 -5.64 1.20
CA GLY A 281 -13.88 -4.55 2.16
C GLY A 281 -12.60 -3.73 2.07
N ASN A 282 -12.45 -2.75 2.96
CA ASN A 282 -11.20 -1.99 3.09
C ASN A 282 -10.35 -2.64 4.19
N ASP A 283 -9.52 -3.61 3.82
CA ASP A 283 -8.79 -4.43 4.77
C ASP A 283 -7.47 -3.78 5.22
N SER A 284 -7.06 -4.10 6.44
CA SER A 284 -5.76 -3.74 6.99
C SER A 284 -4.98 -5.01 7.33
N ILE A 285 -4.03 -5.38 6.48
CA ILE A 285 -3.30 -6.64 6.55
C ILE A 285 -1.81 -6.39 6.85
N GLU A 286 -1.28 -7.08 7.87
CA GLU A 286 0.16 -7.17 8.18
C GLU A 286 0.58 -8.64 8.13
N GLY A 287 1.40 -9.04 7.16
CA GLY A 287 1.91 -10.41 7.00
C GLY A 287 2.79 -10.83 8.18
N GLY A 288 3.91 -10.13 8.37
CA GLY A 288 4.76 -10.27 9.56
C GLY A 288 6.12 -10.86 9.24
N ASP A 289 6.62 -11.80 10.04
CA ASP A 289 7.90 -12.49 9.77
C ASP A 289 7.63 -13.76 8.93
N GLY A 290 8.04 -13.86 7.68
CA GLY A 290 7.73 -15.07 6.89
C GLY A 290 7.70 -14.80 5.40
N HIS A 291 7.63 -15.84 4.58
CA HIS A 291 7.35 -15.67 3.15
C HIS A 291 5.85 -15.76 2.91
N ASP A 292 5.16 -14.64 2.98
CA ASP A 292 3.71 -14.59 3.05
C ASP A 292 3.06 -14.55 1.67
N THR A 293 1.83 -15.04 1.58
CA THR A 293 0.97 -14.88 0.40
C THR A 293 -0.29 -14.17 0.83
N ILE A 294 -0.46 -12.94 0.34
CA ILE A 294 -1.55 -12.04 0.69
C ILE A 294 -2.36 -11.75 -0.57
N ASP A 295 -3.65 -12.06 -0.50
CA ASP A 295 -4.68 -11.69 -1.47
C ASP A 295 -5.67 -10.82 -0.69
N ALA A 296 -5.56 -9.50 -0.80
CA ALA A 296 -6.42 -8.61 -0.03
C ALA A 296 -7.86 -8.62 -0.56
N GLY A 297 -8.05 -8.89 -1.85
CA GLY A 297 -9.37 -9.17 -2.38
C GLY A 297 -9.56 -8.74 -3.82
N ILE A 298 -10.79 -8.88 -4.28
CA ILE A 298 -11.39 -8.05 -5.33
C ILE A 298 -12.82 -7.81 -4.87
N ASP A 299 -13.38 -6.62 -5.01
CA ASP A 299 -14.76 -6.40 -4.58
C ASP A 299 -15.74 -7.08 -5.57
N GLY A 300 -15.98 -8.38 -5.37
CA GLY A 300 -16.86 -9.18 -6.21
C GLY A 300 -18.34 -8.78 -6.11
N PHE A 301 -18.71 -7.93 -5.14
CA PHE A 301 -20.08 -7.57 -4.82
C PHE A 301 -20.19 -6.12 -4.34
N SER A 302 -20.42 -5.16 -5.26
CA SER A 302 -20.99 -3.83 -4.99
C SER A 302 -21.95 -3.76 -3.78
N ASP A 303 -21.35 -3.60 -2.60
CA ASP A 303 -21.95 -3.24 -1.33
C ASP A 303 -22.03 -1.70 -1.26
N TYR A 304 -21.18 -1.01 -2.03
CA TYR A 304 -21.19 0.42 -2.31
C TYR A 304 -21.83 0.77 -3.67
N GLU A 305 -22.49 1.94 -3.74
CA GLU A 305 -23.25 2.39 -4.94
C GLU A 305 -22.31 2.81 -6.08
N GLY A 306 -21.73 1.88 -6.85
CA GLY A 306 -20.83 2.26 -7.94
C GLY A 306 -20.07 1.11 -8.62
N ASP A 307 -19.63 0.15 -7.83
CA ASP A 307 -18.71 -0.92 -8.19
C ASP A 307 -19.31 -1.91 -9.25
N ASP A 308 -18.49 -2.25 -10.26
CA ASP A 308 -18.73 -3.42 -11.14
C ASP A 308 -17.40 -4.15 -11.36
N PRO A 309 -17.14 -5.30 -10.68
CA PRO A 309 -15.89 -6.07 -10.78
C PRO A 309 -15.69 -6.78 -12.13
N ASN A 310 -16.51 -6.44 -13.14
CA ASN A 310 -16.39 -6.95 -14.50
C ASN A 310 -15.76 -5.91 -15.43
N LEU A 311 -15.03 -4.93 -14.88
CA LEU A 311 -14.27 -4.01 -15.68
C LEU A 311 -13.04 -4.69 -16.31
N PRO A 312 -12.70 -4.35 -17.57
CA PRO A 312 -13.44 -3.46 -18.47
C PRO A 312 -14.74 -4.09 -19.03
N ASN A 313 -15.90 -3.53 -18.68
CA ASN A 313 -17.20 -4.01 -19.11
C ASN A 313 -17.66 -3.22 -20.34
N ALA A 314 -17.56 -3.82 -21.53
CA ALA A 314 -18.02 -3.20 -22.78
C ALA A 314 -19.52 -2.79 -22.82
N ALA A 315 -20.32 -3.20 -21.83
CA ALA A 315 -21.71 -2.80 -21.67
C ALA A 315 -21.91 -1.59 -20.73
N LEU A 316 -20.98 -1.36 -19.79
CA LEU A 316 -20.87 -0.11 -19.06
C LEU A 316 -20.22 0.92 -19.97
N ILE A 317 -20.71 2.16 -19.95
CA ILE A 317 -20.16 3.24 -20.75
C ILE A 317 -19.83 4.33 -19.75
N ASP A 318 -18.56 4.68 -19.60
CA ASP A 318 -18.16 5.82 -18.78
C ASP A 318 -18.92 7.07 -19.29
N PRO A 319 -19.74 7.72 -18.45
CA PRO A 319 -20.48 8.92 -18.82
C PRO A 319 -19.59 10.10 -19.24
N ALA A 320 -18.32 10.15 -18.81
CA ALA A 320 -17.36 11.20 -19.11
C ALA A 320 -16.74 11.04 -20.51
N THR A 321 -16.21 9.87 -20.84
CA THR A 321 -15.58 9.57 -22.15
C THR A 321 -16.57 9.06 -23.21
N GLY A 322 -17.66 8.42 -22.80
CA GLY A 322 -18.61 7.76 -23.70
C GLY A 322 -18.08 6.47 -24.34
N MET A 323 -17.01 5.92 -23.76
CA MET A 323 -16.37 4.64 -24.10
C MET A 323 -16.75 3.59 -23.06
N PRO A 324 -16.50 2.28 -23.27
CA PRO A 324 -16.60 1.29 -22.19
C PRO A 324 -16.01 1.84 -20.88
N ALA A 325 -16.62 1.56 -19.73
CA ALA A 325 -15.92 1.84 -18.47
C ALA A 325 -14.66 0.95 -18.45
N LEU A 326 -13.51 1.57 -18.23
CA LEU A 326 -12.19 0.95 -18.22
C LEU A 326 -11.54 1.01 -16.83
N SER A 327 -12.14 1.77 -15.91
CA SER A 327 -11.69 2.01 -14.54
C SER A 327 -12.91 2.02 -13.62
N ASP A 328 -12.73 1.76 -12.32
CA ASP A 328 -13.84 1.72 -11.38
C ASP A 328 -14.54 3.09 -11.29
N PRO A 329 -15.89 3.16 -11.24
CA PRO A 329 -16.58 4.41 -10.98
C PRO A 329 -16.34 5.02 -9.58
N ASN A 330 -15.82 4.25 -8.62
CA ASN A 330 -15.57 4.61 -7.23
C ASN A 330 -14.30 3.93 -6.67
N PRO A 331 -13.10 4.47 -6.92
CA PRO A 331 -11.83 3.84 -6.51
C PRO A 331 -11.51 3.95 -4.99
N ASP A 332 -12.53 4.17 -4.16
CA ASP A 332 -12.39 4.53 -2.73
C ASP A 332 -13.26 3.61 -1.84
N ASP A 333 -13.95 2.59 -2.38
CA ASP A 333 -14.88 1.75 -1.60
C ASP A 333 -14.30 0.45 -1.02
N GLY A 334 -13.15 -0.03 -1.50
CA GLY A 334 -12.45 -1.22 -0.97
C GLY A 334 -10.94 -1.04 -0.86
N ARG A 335 -10.45 0.17 -0.53
CA ARG A 335 -9.01 0.45 -0.46
C ARG A 335 -8.31 -0.29 0.67
N ASP A 336 -7.43 -1.18 0.29
CA ASP A 336 -6.65 -2.01 1.17
C ASP A 336 -5.35 -1.33 1.62
N TYR A 337 -4.94 -1.67 2.84
CA TYR A 337 -3.59 -1.43 3.34
C TYR A 337 -2.92 -2.77 3.58
N VAL A 338 -1.84 -3.05 2.84
CA VAL A 338 -1.06 -4.28 2.99
C VAL A 338 0.39 -3.98 3.32
N ASP A 339 0.92 -4.62 4.36
CA ASP A 339 2.34 -4.62 4.75
C ASP A 339 2.83 -6.08 4.81
N GLY A 340 3.69 -6.50 3.87
CA GLY A 340 4.22 -7.86 3.77
C GLY A 340 5.09 -8.23 4.97
N GLY A 341 6.01 -7.34 5.35
CA GLY A 341 6.84 -7.49 6.55
C GLY A 341 8.26 -7.98 6.26
N GLU A 342 8.74 -9.03 6.95
CA GLU A 342 10.04 -9.66 6.68
C GLU A 342 9.88 -10.93 5.85
N GLY A 343 10.27 -10.94 4.59
CA GLY A 343 10.43 -12.16 3.84
C GLY A 343 10.53 -11.98 2.35
N ASN A 344 9.67 -12.67 1.61
CA ASN A 344 9.72 -12.68 0.15
C ASN A 344 8.28 -12.91 -0.23
N ASP A 345 7.52 -11.83 -0.21
CA ASP A 345 6.09 -11.91 -0.07
C ASP A 345 5.43 -11.83 -1.44
N LEU A 346 4.26 -12.45 -1.56
CA LEU A 346 3.43 -12.38 -2.74
C LEU A 346 2.15 -11.61 -2.38
N ILE A 347 1.98 -10.41 -2.94
CA ILE A 347 0.88 -9.50 -2.59
C ILE A 347 0.04 -9.18 -3.83
N MET A 348 -1.29 -9.25 -3.68
CA MET A 348 -2.31 -8.85 -4.65
C MET A 348 -3.42 -8.09 -3.91
N THR A 349 -3.86 -6.91 -4.39
CA THR A 349 -4.86 -6.09 -3.66
C THR A 349 -6.16 -5.84 -4.39
N GLY A 350 -6.19 -5.81 -5.73
CA GLY A 350 -7.45 -6.00 -6.44
C GLY A 350 -7.83 -4.86 -7.35
N ASP A 351 -8.90 -4.12 -7.01
CA ASP A 351 -9.55 -3.15 -7.90
C ASP A 351 -9.83 -1.75 -7.33
N ASP A 352 -9.14 -1.36 -6.27
CA ASP A 352 -9.28 -0.06 -5.60
C ASP A 352 -7.95 0.71 -5.50
N ASP A 353 -7.97 2.01 -5.13
CA ASP A 353 -6.74 2.81 -4.92
C ASP A 353 -5.97 2.33 -3.65
N ASP A 354 -5.19 1.26 -3.76
CA ASP A 354 -4.60 0.55 -2.62
C ASP A 354 -3.27 1.14 -2.12
N THR A 355 -2.85 0.73 -0.92
CA THR A 355 -1.51 1.04 -0.40
C THR A 355 -0.78 -0.23 0.02
N ILE A 356 0.31 -0.52 -0.69
CA ILE A 356 1.10 -1.74 -0.50
C ILE A 356 2.52 -1.40 -0.07
N ILE A 357 3.01 -2.16 0.90
CA ILE A 357 4.39 -2.16 1.39
C ILE A 357 4.89 -3.61 1.30
N GLY A 358 5.89 -3.87 0.44
CA GLY A 358 6.56 -5.18 0.35
C GLY A 358 7.29 -5.50 1.65
N GLY A 359 8.34 -4.73 1.96
CA GLY A 359 9.00 -4.76 3.26
C GLY A 359 10.47 -5.13 3.17
N LEU A 360 10.90 -6.20 3.83
CA LEU A 360 12.26 -6.71 3.74
C LEU A 360 12.30 -8.00 2.93
N GLY A 361 13.24 -8.07 2.00
CA GLY A 361 13.55 -9.24 1.18
C GLY A 361 12.97 -9.11 -0.22
N ASP A 362 12.97 -10.18 -1.02
CA ASP A 362 12.66 -10.03 -2.46
C ASP A 362 11.17 -10.30 -2.70
N ASP A 363 10.38 -9.24 -2.82
CA ASP A 363 8.91 -9.26 -2.83
C ASP A 363 8.34 -9.26 -4.26
N THR A 364 7.08 -9.68 -4.38
CA THR A 364 6.35 -9.80 -5.63
C THR A 364 4.96 -9.19 -5.43
N VAL A 365 4.73 -8.02 -6.04
CA VAL A 365 3.50 -7.24 -5.85
C VAL A 365 2.80 -7.05 -7.19
N ASN A 366 1.48 -7.23 -7.18
CA ASN A 366 0.59 -6.76 -8.24
C ASN A 366 -0.53 -5.94 -7.61
N ALA A 367 -0.54 -4.63 -7.88
CA ALA A 367 -1.44 -3.70 -7.22
C ALA A 367 -2.87 -3.83 -7.76
N GLY A 368 -3.07 -3.73 -9.08
CA GLY A 368 -4.30 -4.21 -9.71
C GLY A 368 -4.97 -3.18 -10.59
N ILE A 369 -6.18 -2.76 -10.23
CA ILE A 369 -6.93 -1.74 -10.98
C ILE A 369 -7.06 -0.50 -10.08
N ASP A 370 -6.95 0.66 -10.71
CA ASP A 370 -7.03 2.02 -10.14
C ASP A 370 -5.70 2.53 -9.57
N ASP A 371 -5.68 3.77 -9.04
CA ASP A 371 -4.44 4.52 -8.82
C ASP A 371 -3.75 4.06 -7.51
N ASP A 372 -2.82 3.11 -7.64
CA ASP A 372 -2.19 2.43 -6.50
C ASP A 372 -0.94 3.13 -5.96
N ILE A 373 -0.60 2.82 -4.70
CA ILE A 373 0.68 3.21 -4.10
C ILE A 373 1.44 1.97 -3.64
N VAL A 374 2.61 1.72 -4.23
CA VAL A 374 3.46 0.55 -3.95
C VAL A 374 4.85 0.97 -3.47
N PHE A 375 5.30 0.39 -2.36
CA PHE A 375 6.67 0.52 -1.84
C PHE A 375 7.33 -0.85 -1.71
N GLY A 376 8.33 -1.18 -2.52
CA GLY A 376 9.13 -2.43 -2.39
C GLY A 376 9.97 -2.45 -1.11
N ASN A 377 10.72 -1.37 -0.87
CA ASN A 377 11.64 -1.14 0.25
C ASN A 377 13.01 -1.85 0.12
N GLU A 378 13.37 -2.81 0.99
CA GLU A 378 14.69 -3.47 0.90
C GLU A 378 14.52 -4.81 0.19
N GLY A 379 15.08 -5.01 -0.99
CA GLY A 379 14.76 -6.21 -1.75
C GLY A 379 15.27 -6.16 -3.16
N ALA A 380 15.21 -7.29 -3.88
CA ALA A 380 15.20 -7.25 -5.34
C ALA A 380 13.77 -7.56 -5.79
N ASP A 381 12.95 -6.52 -5.82
CA ASP A 381 11.50 -6.63 -5.85
C ASP A 381 10.97 -6.74 -7.28
N SER A 382 9.78 -7.32 -7.42
CA SER A 382 9.03 -7.43 -8.67
C SER A 382 7.69 -6.75 -8.48
N LEU A 383 7.56 -5.51 -8.96
CA LEU A 383 6.42 -4.64 -8.68
C LEU A 383 5.65 -4.34 -9.98
N THR A 384 4.35 -4.57 -9.96
CA THR A 384 3.45 -4.27 -11.08
C THR A 384 2.30 -3.38 -10.60
N GLY A 385 2.12 -2.22 -11.25
CA GLY A 385 0.97 -1.33 -11.03
C GLY A 385 -0.32 -1.85 -11.66
N SER A 386 -0.21 -2.29 -12.92
CA SER A 386 -1.27 -2.86 -13.77
C SER A 386 -2.14 -1.81 -14.47
N HIS A 387 -3.24 -1.34 -13.88
CA HIS A 387 -4.06 -0.29 -14.49
C HIS A 387 -4.28 0.81 -13.47
N GLY A 388 -4.18 2.07 -13.89
CA GLY A 388 -4.26 3.17 -12.95
C GLY A 388 -3.08 4.09 -13.17
N SER A 389 -3.11 5.27 -12.56
CA SER A 389 -1.96 6.18 -12.51
C SER A 389 -1.19 5.88 -11.23
N ASP A 390 -0.34 4.87 -11.30
CA ASP A 390 0.27 4.24 -10.14
C ASP A 390 1.48 5.02 -9.63
N THR A 391 1.76 4.91 -8.33
CA THR A 391 3.01 5.39 -7.74
C THR A 391 3.79 4.23 -7.16
N ILE A 392 4.88 3.86 -7.82
CA ILE A 392 5.71 2.71 -7.44
C ILE A 392 7.13 3.17 -7.07
N GLU A 393 7.59 2.79 -5.89
CA GLU A 393 8.98 2.98 -5.42
C GLU A 393 9.61 1.62 -5.10
N GLY A 394 10.61 1.19 -5.88
CA GLY A 394 11.36 -0.05 -5.69
C GLY A 394 12.12 -0.04 -4.37
N GLY A 395 13.01 0.93 -4.19
CA GLY A 395 13.69 1.17 -2.92
C GLY A 395 15.17 0.81 -3.00
N ALA A 396 15.58 -0.31 -2.42
CA ALA A 396 16.97 -0.71 -2.29
C ALA A 396 17.20 -2.17 -2.68
N GLY A 397 17.94 -2.37 -3.76
CA GLY A 397 18.36 -3.64 -4.35
C GLY A 397 18.09 -3.59 -5.84
N ASP A 398 18.19 -4.72 -6.56
CA ASP A 398 18.04 -4.67 -8.03
C ASP A 398 16.58 -4.98 -8.38
N ASP A 399 15.75 -3.94 -8.55
CA ASP A 399 14.30 -4.06 -8.65
C ASP A 399 13.83 -4.21 -10.11
N THR A 400 12.66 -4.82 -10.31
CA THR A 400 11.96 -4.82 -11.59
C THR A 400 10.57 -4.23 -11.42
N ILE A 401 10.27 -3.17 -12.17
CA ILE A 401 9.04 -2.39 -12.05
C ILE A 401 8.33 -2.37 -13.42
N TRP A 402 7.03 -2.63 -13.39
CA TRP A 402 6.11 -2.44 -14.51
C TRP A 402 5.02 -1.45 -14.10
N GLY A 403 4.89 -0.37 -14.86
CA GLY A 403 3.75 0.54 -14.74
C GLY A 403 2.45 -0.17 -15.12
N GLY A 404 2.31 -0.54 -16.40
CA GLY A 404 1.10 -1.18 -16.92
C GLY A 404 1.03 -2.73 -16.95
N PHE A 405 -0.17 -3.25 -17.26
CA PHE A 405 -0.44 -4.68 -17.49
C PHE A 405 0.06 -5.17 -18.88
N GLY A 406 1.32 -5.63 -18.92
CA GLY A 406 2.04 -5.97 -20.17
C GLY A 406 2.52 -7.42 -20.31
N ASN A 407 3.80 -7.59 -20.66
CA ASN A 407 4.48 -8.90 -20.74
C ASN A 407 4.98 -9.39 -19.36
N ASP A 408 4.33 -8.95 -18.29
CA ASP A 408 4.67 -9.21 -16.90
C ASP A 408 4.89 -10.72 -16.63
N PRO A 409 5.98 -11.12 -15.95
CA PRO A 409 6.15 -12.49 -15.43
C PRO A 409 5.05 -12.94 -14.45
N ILE A 410 4.43 -12.02 -13.71
CA ILE A 410 3.27 -12.24 -12.85
C ILE A 410 2.04 -12.14 -13.75
N ALA A 411 1.24 -13.19 -13.77
CA ALA A 411 -0.03 -13.11 -14.47
C ALA A 411 -0.99 -12.35 -13.55
N GLY A 412 -1.34 -11.12 -13.92
CA GLY A 412 -2.34 -10.33 -13.21
C GLY A 412 -3.71 -10.99 -13.17
N ILE A 413 -4.64 -10.30 -12.50
CA ILE A 413 -5.95 -10.83 -12.16
C ILE A 413 -6.75 -11.26 -13.41
N PRO A 414 -7.58 -12.34 -13.35
CA PRO A 414 -8.33 -12.85 -14.49
C PRO A 414 -9.41 -11.89 -15.06
N GLY A 415 -9.03 -10.84 -15.77
CA GLY A 415 -9.95 -9.83 -16.31
C GLY A 415 -9.20 -8.79 -17.12
N GLU A 416 -7.98 -8.51 -16.68
CA GLU A 416 -7.03 -7.58 -17.27
C GLU A 416 -6.80 -7.83 -18.76
N ILE A 417 -6.96 -6.76 -19.53
CA ILE A 417 -6.63 -6.75 -20.95
C ILE A 417 -5.24 -6.11 -21.11
N PRO A 418 -4.28 -6.78 -21.76
CA PRO A 418 -2.99 -6.15 -22.02
C PRO A 418 -3.20 -4.86 -22.80
N ASP A 419 -2.55 -3.79 -22.37
CA ASP A 419 -2.76 -2.44 -22.91
C ASP A 419 -2.12 -2.21 -24.28
N ALA A 420 -2.21 -3.19 -25.17
CA ALA A 420 -1.62 -3.08 -26.50
C ALA A 420 -2.41 -2.14 -27.44
N THR A 421 -3.47 -1.49 -26.95
CA THR A 421 -4.29 -0.54 -27.72
C THR A 421 -4.94 0.45 -26.76
N ASP A 422 -4.18 1.45 -26.34
CA ASP A 422 -4.70 2.59 -25.61
C ASP A 422 -5.93 3.20 -26.34
N PRO A 423 -7.11 3.12 -25.72
CA PRO A 423 -8.32 3.76 -26.21
C PRO A 423 -8.52 5.20 -25.67
N VAL A 424 -7.78 5.61 -24.64
CA VAL A 424 -7.85 6.88 -23.89
C VAL A 424 -6.45 7.30 -23.36
N PRO A 425 -5.66 8.07 -24.14
CA PRO A 425 -4.25 8.41 -23.82
C PRO A 425 -4.08 9.51 -22.76
N GLU A 426 -5.05 9.63 -21.84
CA GLU A 426 -5.04 10.61 -20.73
C GLU A 426 -5.43 9.92 -19.40
N ASN A 427 -5.38 8.58 -19.33
CA ASN A 427 -5.38 7.81 -18.07
C ASN A 427 -3.97 7.25 -17.83
N GLY A 428 -3.76 6.48 -16.76
CA GLY A 428 -2.59 5.61 -16.64
C GLY A 428 -1.21 6.27 -16.49
N GLN A 429 -1.12 7.53 -16.02
CA GLN A 429 0.19 8.20 -15.96
C GLN A 429 0.96 7.78 -14.71
N ASP A 430 1.94 6.91 -14.88
CA ASP A 430 2.65 6.32 -13.75
C ASP A 430 3.80 7.19 -13.25
N LEU A 431 4.07 7.06 -11.95
CA LEU A 431 5.28 7.53 -11.30
C LEU A 431 6.10 6.34 -10.82
N LEU A 432 7.14 6.00 -11.58
CA LEU A 432 8.00 4.85 -11.31
C LEU A 432 9.38 5.29 -10.81
N LEU A 433 9.77 4.85 -9.62
CA LEU A 433 11.05 5.18 -8.98
C LEU A 433 11.82 3.89 -8.67
N GLY A 434 12.96 3.65 -9.31
CA GLY A 434 13.82 2.47 -9.05
C GLY A 434 14.44 2.50 -7.67
N GLY A 435 15.31 3.50 -7.42
CA GLY A 435 15.92 3.72 -6.11
C GLY A 435 17.42 3.46 -6.09
N ASP A 436 17.91 2.72 -5.10
CA ASP A 436 19.30 2.27 -4.98
C ASP A 436 19.40 0.85 -5.59
N GLY A 437 20.00 0.67 -6.76
CA GLY A 437 19.82 -0.60 -7.46
C GLY A 437 20.39 -0.62 -8.86
N ASN A 438 20.48 -1.78 -9.51
CA ASN A 438 20.49 -1.79 -10.97
C ASN A 438 19.11 -2.24 -11.42
N ASP A 439 18.24 -1.25 -11.61
CA ASP A 439 16.81 -1.49 -11.73
C ASP A 439 16.42 -1.71 -13.18
N VAL A 440 15.31 -2.40 -13.39
CA VAL A 440 14.71 -2.61 -14.71
C VAL A 440 13.28 -2.07 -14.65
N ILE A 441 13.01 -0.99 -15.38
CA ILE A 441 11.74 -0.29 -15.32
C ILE A 441 11.10 -0.23 -16.71
N TYR A 442 9.82 -0.60 -16.77
CA TYR A 442 8.97 -0.53 -17.95
C TYR A 442 7.77 0.37 -17.66
N GLY A 443 7.63 1.48 -18.38
CA GLY A 443 6.41 2.32 -18.32
C GLY A 443 5.22 1.61 -19.00
N GLU A 444 5.48 1.13 -20.22
CA GLU A 444 4.56 0.42 -21.12
C GLU A 444 3.68 1.34 -21.99
N ASP A 445 2.57 1.87 -21.51
CA ASP A 445 1.66 2.78 -22.25
C ASP A 445 1.37 4.03 -21.39
N ASP A 446 0.81 5.08 -21.98
CA ASP A 446 0.52 6.38 -21.35
C ASP A 446 1.76 7.29 -21.05
N ASP A 447 1.51 8.56 -20.67
CA ASP A 447 2.57 9.57 -20.45
C ASP A 447 3.27 9.40 -19.07
N ASP A 448 4.28 8.55 -18.98
CA ASP A 448 4.88 8.17 -17.69
C ASP A 448 5.98 9.11 -17.18
N THR A 449 6.23 9.05 -15.88
CA THR A 449 7.41 9.65 -15.24
C THR A 449 8.25 8.59 -14.55
N ILE A 450 9.45 8.34 -15.08
CA ILE A 450 10.34 7.29 -14.62
C ILE A 450 11.69 7.86 -14.14
N GLU A 451 12.13 7.47 -12.95
CA GLU A 451 13.47 7.76 -12.40
C GLU A 451 14.17 6.46 -11.96
N GLY A 452 15.29 6.09 -12.59
CA GLY A 452 16.08 4.89 -12.25
C GLY A 452 16.73 5.03 -10.87
N GLY A 453 17.49 6.10 -10.66
CA GLY A 453 18.04 6.44 -9.35
C GLY A 453 19.54 6.23 -9.28
N ALA A 454 20.01 5.25 -8.52
CA ALA A 454 21.43 5.01 -8.28
C ALA A 454 21.85 3.58 -8.62
N GLY A 455 22.50 3.41 -9.77
CA GLY A 455 23.21 2.21 -10.20
C GLY A 455 23.22 2.16 -11.72
N ASP A 456 23.44 0.98 -12.32
CA ASP A 456 23.43 0.86 -13.78
C ASP A 456 22.00 0.42 -14.23
N ASP A 457 21.09 1.38 -14.40
CA ASP A 457 19.66 1.11 -14.60
C ASP A 457 19.28 0.82 -16.06
N THR A 458 18.16 0.14 -16.28
CA THR A 458 17.54 -0.10 -17.60
C THR A 458 16.09 0.38 -17.60
N ILE A 459 15.80 1.42 -18.38
CA ILE A 459 14.48 2.04 -18.49
C ILE A 459 13.99 1.90 -19.93
N ASP A 460 12.73 1.48 -20.08
CA ASP A 460 11.97 1.44 -21.33
C ASP A 460 10.66 2.22 -21.07
N GLY A 461 10.52 3.41 -21.66
CA GLY A 461 9.35 4.28 -21.50
C GLY A 461 8.10 3.60 -22.06
N GLY A 462 8.13 3.30 -23.35
CA GLY A 462 7.12 2.45 -23.98
C GLY A 462 6.39 3.20 -25.08
N VAL A 463 5.13 3.52 -24.86
CA VAL A 463 4.26 4.24 -25.81
C VAL A 463 3.76 5.53 -25.15
N ASP A 464 3.59 6.58 -25.96
CA ASP A 464 3.20 7.94 -25.58
C ASP A 464 4.34 8.80 -24.99
N ASP A 465 4.05 10.04 -24.57
CA ASP A 465 5.09 11.08 -24.37
C ASP A 465 5.71 10.98 -22.95
N ASP A 466 6.83 10.26 -22.82
CA ASP A 466 7.42 9.95 -21.51
C ASP A 466 8.40 11.00 -20.95
N LEU A 467 8.56 11.00 -19.62
CA LEU A 467 9.65 11.68 -18.91
C LEU A 467 10.57 10.66 -18.23
N LEU A 468 11.76 10.46 -18.80
CA LEU A 468 12.70 9.43 -18.36
C LEU A 468 13.99 10.03 -17.78
N LEU A 469 14.37 9.60 -16.58
CA LEU A 469 15.59 10.00 -15.89
C LEU A 469 16.41 8.77 -15.45
N GLY A 470 17.57 8.55 -16.06
CA GLY A 470 18.49 7.45 -15.69
C GLY A 470 18.98 7.59 -14.24
N GLY A 471 19.70 8.68 -13.96
CA GLY A 471 20.08 9.01 -12.59
C GLY A 471 21.59 9.05 -12.42
N ALA A 472 22.14 8.18 -11.57
CA ALA A 472 23.56 8.11 -11.28
C ALA A 472 24.12 6.73 -11.61
N ASP A 473 25.36 6.72 -12.12
CA ASP A 473 26.04 5.55 -12.69
C ASP A 473 25.65 5.32 -14.16
N ASN A 474 25.82 4.15 -14.78
CA ASN A 474 25.74 4.05 -16.26
C ASN A 474 24.42 3.43 -16.71
N ASP A 475 23.53 4.28 -17.19
CA ASP A 475 22.16 3.89 -17.45
C ASP A 475 21.91 3.55 -18.93
N MET A 476 20.89 2.74 -19.17
CA MET A 476 20.29 2.50 -20.47
C MET A 476 18.87 3.02 -20.42
N VAL A 477 18.55 4.05 -21.21
CA VAL A 477 17.21 4.65 -21.27
C VAL A 477 16.72 4.61 -22.71
N ASP A 478 15.58 3.96 -22.94
CA ASP A 478 14.88 3.87 -24.22
C ASP A 478 13.53 4.60 -24.09
N GLY A 479 13.30 5.63 -24.92
CA GLY A 479 12.05 6.38 -24.94
C GLY A 479 10.89 5.52 -25.45
N GLY A 480 11.10 4.88 -26.60
CA GLY A 480 10.09 4.02 -27.21
C GLY A 480 9.36 4.75 -28.33
N ALA A 481 8.05 4.89 -28.25
CA ALA A 481 7.23 5.54 -29.27
C ALA A 481 6.48 6.71 -28.68
N GLY A 482 6.88 7.93 -29.01
CA GLY A 482 6.35 9.10 -28.31
C GLY A 482 7.16 10.35 -28.60
N ASN A 483 6.81 11.48 -28.00
CA ASN A 483 7.71 12.63 -27.98
C ASN A 483 8.40 12.69 -26.61
N ASP A 484 9.43 11.87 -26.44
CA ASP A 484 9.95 11.57 -25.12
C ASP A 484 10.93 12.64 -24.63
N THR A 485 11.04 12.80 -23.32
CA THR A 485 12.07 13.62 -22.67
C THR A 485 13.03 12.74 -21.89
N VAL A 486 14.21 12.51 -22.48
CA VAL A 486 15.21 11.59 -21.95
C VAL A 486 16.39 12.32 -21.30
N LEU A 487 16.69 11.98 -20.05
CA LEU A 487 17.80 12.50 -19.25
C LEU A 487 18.68 11.36 -18.74
N GLY A 488 19.96 11.31 -19.13
CA GLY A 488 20.89 10.30 -18.63
C GLY A 488 21.36 10.54 -17.19
N GLY A 489 21.57 11.80 -16.80
CA GLY A 489 22.09 12.13 -15.47
C GLY A 489 23.62 12.05 -15.40
N THR A 490 24.16 11.41 -14.37
CA THR A 490 25.61 11.30 -14.17
C THR A 490 26.13 9.91 -14.50
N GLY A 491 26.80 9.76 -15.64
CA GLY A 491 27.19 8.42 -16.03
C GLY A 491 28.01 8.35 -17.29
N ASN A 492 28.03 7.17 -17.90
CA ASN A 492 28.25 7.04 -19.33
C ASN A 492 27.04 6.32 -19.90
N ASP A 493 26.03 7.11 -20.25
CA ASP A 493 24.69 6.57 -20.45
C ASP A 493 24.46 6.20 -21.91
N ILE A 494 23.50 5.31 -22.16
CA ILE A 494 22.98 5.02 -23.49
C ILE A 494 21.55 5.54 -23.51
N LEU A 495 21.31 6.57 -24.32
CA LEU A 495 20.01 7.23 -24.44
C LEU A 495 19.48 6.98 -25.85
N LEU A 496 18.37 6.28 -25.95
CA LEU A 496 17.64 6.00 -27.18
C LEU A 496 16.32 6.78 -27.13
N GLY A 497 15.99 7.45 -28.22
CA GLY A 497 14.72 8.19 -28.36
C GLY A 497 13.65 7.24 -28.86
N GLY A 498 13.81 6.78 -30.10
CA GLY A 498 13.00 5.72 -30.67
C GLY A 498 12.22 6.18 -31.90
N ASP A 499 10.90 6.15 -31.80
CA ASP A 499 9.98 6.64 -32.81
C ASP A 499 9.45 8.03 -32.37
N ASP A 500 9.24 8.94 -33.33
CA ASP A 500 8.65 10.28 -33.14
C ASP A 500 9.64 11.42 -32.78
N ARG A 501 9.40 12.27 -31.76
CA ARG A 501 10.18 13.52 -31.57
C ARG A 501 10.79 13.62 -30.18
N ASP A 502 12.04 13.23 -30.06
CA ASP A 502 12.63 13.07 -28.74
C ASP A 502 13.48 14.26 -28.32
N LEU A 503 13.50 14.52 -27.02
CA LEU A 503 14.25 15.60 -26.40
C LEU A 503 15.26 15.03 -25.40
N PHE A 504 16.53 14.98 -25.83
CA PHE A 504 17.63 14.61 -24.95
C PHE A 504 18.18 15.82 -24.20
N THR A 505 18.23 15.72 -22.88
CA THR A 505 18.73 16.79 -22.02
C THR A 505 19.67 16.25 -20.96
N ASP A 506 20.54 17.11 -20.45
CA ASP A 506 21.61 16.74 -19.51
C ASP A 506 22.60 15.65 -19.98
N ALA A 507 22.59 15.27 -21.26
CA ALA A 507 23.57 14.35 -21.81
C ALA A 507 25.01 14.93 -21.72
N GLY A 508 25.83 14.26 -20.91
CA GLY A 508 27.14 14.62 -20.46
C GLY A 508 28.28 13.90 -21.19
N ALA A 509 29.44 13.89 -20.56
CA ALA A 509 30.68 13.41 -21.16
C ALA A 509 30.90 11.91 -20.91
N GLY A 510 30.54 11.09 -21.89
CA GLY A 510 30.62 9.63 -21.78
C GLY A 510 29.54 8.96 -22.60
N ASP A 511 28.42 9.67 -22.74
CA ASP A 511 27.15 9.14 -23.20
C ASP A 511 27.12 8.91 -24.70
N VAL A 512 26.17 8.05 -25.08
CA VAL A 512 25.81 7.71 -26.43
C VAL A 512 24.33 8.01 -26.60
N VAL A 513 24.01 8.93 -27.50
CA VAL A 513 22.64 9.32 -27.84
C VAL A 513 22.27 8.79 -29.22
N ASP A 514 21.11 8.17 -29.37
CA ASP A 514 20.55 7.76 -30.65
C ASP A 514 19.10 8.25 -30.74
N GLY A 515 18.81 9.20 -31.64
CA GLY A 515 17.45 9.73 -31.79
C GLY A 515 16.48 8.69 -32.34
N GLY A 516 16.91 7.92 -33.33
CA GLY A 516 16.07 6.93 -34.00
C GLY A 516 15.62 7.39 -35.37
N THR A 517 14.68 6.68 -35.99
CA THR A 517 14.20 7.00 -37.36
C THR A 517 12.73 6.68 -37.59
N GLY A 518 12.01 6.26 -36.56
CA GLY A 518 10.58 5.97 -36.66
C GLY A 518 9.73 7.22 -36.48
N GLY A 519 8.42 7.09 -36.70
CA GLY A 519 7.48 8.20 -36.46
C GLY A 519 7.75 9.51 -37.23
N ASP A 520 7.46 10.63 -36.57
CA ASP A 520 7.74 12.04 -36.91
C ASP A 520 9.16 12.48 -36.52
N ASP A 521 10.17 11.69 -36.95
CA ASP A 521 11.63 11.85 -36.89
C ASP A 521 12.20 13.29 -36.73
N TYR A 522 12.08 13.87 -35.52
CA TYR A 522 12.66 15.18 -35.23
C TYR A 522 13.19 15.24 -33.80
N ASP A 523 14.43 14.81 -33.65
CA ASP A 523 15.08 14.65 -32.38
C ASP A 523 15.97 15.86 -32.05
N VAL A 524 15.95 16.20 -30.77
CA VAL A 524 16.57 17.41 -30.23
C VAL A 524 17.59 17.04 -29.16
N LEU A 525 18.87 17.18 -29.48
CA LEU A 525 19.94 17.10 -28.46
C LEU A 525 20.20 18.48 -27.85
N ASN A 526 19.76 18.70 -26.62
CA ASN A 526 19.94 19.97 -25.92
C ASN A 526 21.18 19.99 -25.02
N LEU A 527 22.25 20.62 -25.51
CA LEU A 527 23.52 20.79 -24.78
C LEU A 527 23.55 22.07 -23.92
N ALA A 528 22.37 22.55 -23.48
CA ALA A 528 22.26 23.66 -22.54
C ALA A 528 23.09 23.41 -21.28
N GLY A 529 23.89 24.38 -20.85
CA GLY A 529 24.54 24.31 -19.53
C GLY A 529 25.78 23.40 -19.43
N GLN A 530 26.07 22.56 -20.43
CA GLN A 530 27.20 21.61 -20.45
C GLN A 530 28.62 22.23 -20.64
N GLY A 531 28.76 23.55 -20.48
CA GLY A 531 30.03 24.25 -20.60
C GLY A 531 30.51 24.51 -22.04
N ASP A 532 31.81 24.65 -22.24
CA ASP A 532 32.40 24.88 -23.57
C ASP A 532 32.50 23.53 -24.32
N PHE A 533 31.98 23.45 -25.54
CA PHE A 533 32.07 22.24 -26.38
C PHE A 533 32.34 22.57 -27.86
N ARG A 534 32.66 21.55 -28.65
CA ARG A 534 32.67 21.61 -30.11
C ARG A 534 32.14 20.31 -30.71
N ILE A 535 31.48 20.42 -31.86
CA ILE A 535 31.01 19.24 -32.60
C ILE A 535 32.05 18.88 -33.67
N VAL A 536 32.39 17.59 -33.76
CA VAL A 536 33.35 17.04 -34.71
C VAL A 536 32.79 15.78 -35.36
N GLY A 537 33.31 15.47 -36.55
CA GLY A 537 32.97 14.21 -37.22
C GLY A 537 31.57 14.15 -37.82
N GLU A 538 30.83 15.27 -37.85
CA GLU A 538 29.47 15.35 -38.39
C GLU A 538 29.33 14.70 -39.78
N THR A 539 28.41 13.75 -39.87
CA THR A 539 27.93 13.14 -41.10
C THR A 539 26.43 13.34 -41.18
N LEU A 540 25.92 13.68 -42.37
CA LEU A 540 24.51 13.44 -42.66
C LEU A 540 24.32 11.95 -42.94
N ASP A 541 23.19 11.43 -42.50
CA ASP A 541 22.63 10.12 -42.83
C ASP A 541 22.37 9.93 -44.36
N ALA A 542 21.59 8.91 -44.71
CA ALA A 542 21.35 8.54 -46.11
C ALA A 542 20.16 9.28 -46.76
N ASP A 543 19.23 9.78 -45.97
CA ASP A 543 17.96 10.44 -46.26
C ASP A 543 18.11 11.96 -46.32
N GLY A 544 18.95 12.50 -45.44
CA GLY A 544 19.50 13.85 -45.44
C GLY A 544 18.79 14.84 -44.50
N ASP A 545 18.04 14.34 -43.52
CA ASP A 545 17.33 15.08 -42.47
C ASP A 545 18.16 15.18 -41.20
N SER A 546 18.82 14.09 -40.79
CA SER A 546 19.52 14.01 -39.50
C SER A 546 21.03 14.28 -39.61
N THR A 547 21.65 14.44 -38.44
CA THR A 547 23.11 14.48 -38.29
C THR A 547 23.59 13.50 -37.23
N SER A 548 24.69 12.80 -37.52
CA SER A 548 25.43 11.97 -36.56
C SER A 548 26.82 12.56 -36.34
N GLY A 549 27.38 12.44 -35.14
CA GLY A 549 28.69 13.01 -34.85
C GLY A 549 29.21 12.74 -33.44
N THR A 550 30.11 13.61 -33.00
CA THR A 550 30.68 13.56 -31.65
C THR A 550 30.78 14.97 -31.10
N VAL A 551 30.23 15.19 -29.91
CA VAL A 551 30.43 16.39 -29.10
C VAL A 551 31.70 16.19 -28.29
N GLU A 552 32.68 17.08 -28.41
CA GLU A 552 33.87 17.11 -27.56
C GLU A 552 33.74 18.26 -26.55
N PHE A 553 33.61 17.93 -25.27
CA PHE A 553 33.58 18.89 -24.17
C PHE A 553 35.00 19.41 -23.86
N LEU A 554 35.12 20.70 -23.55
CA LEU A 554 36.39 21.40 -23.43
C LEU A 554 36.59 21.98 -22.04
N ASP A 555 37.76 21.73 -21.46
CA ASP A 555 38.25 22.43 -20.27
C ASP A 555 38.51 23.92 -20.55
N PRO A 556 38.64 24.77 -19.51
CA PRO A 556 38.95 26.20 -19.68
C PRO A 556 40.25 26.52 -20.45
N ASP A 557 41.13 25.53 -20.64
CA ASP A 557 42.36 25.65 -21.43
C ASP A 557 42.21 25.19 -22.89
N GLY A 558 41.02 24.72 -23.27
CA GLY A 558 40.66 24.23 -24.60
C GLY A 558 41.07 22.77 -24.88
N THR A 559 41.47 22.02 -23.84
CA THR A 559 41.72 20.57 -23.92
C THR A 559 40.40 19.82 -23.86
N VAL A 560 40.28 18.71 -24.59
CA VAL A 560 39.09 17.86 -24.53
C VAL A 560 39.05 17.16 -23.17
N SER A 561 38.01 17.41 -22.38
CA SER A 561 37.78 16.80 -21.07
C SER A 561 36.99 15.48 -21.18
N GLY A 562 36.13 15.37 -22.18
CA GLY A 562 35.38 14.15 -22.52
C GLY A 562 34.61 14.31 -23.83
N SER A 563 33.82 13.30 -24.18
CA SER A 563 33.07 13.29 -25.44
C SER A 563 31.76 12.54 -25.34
N LEU A 564 30.76 12.99 -26.08
CA LEU A 564 29.47 12.35 -26.28
C LEU A 564 29.31 11.95 -27.76
N GLY A 565 28.87 10.73 -28.02
CA GLY A 565 28.48 10.28 -29.35
C GLY A 565 27.00 10.56 -29.58
N PHE A 566 26.63 11.01 -30.78
CA PHE A 566 25.22 11.09 -31.17
C PHE A 566 24.98 10.55 -32.58
N THR A 567 23.85 9.88 -32.78
CA THR A 567 23.34 9.41 -34.06
C THR A 567 21.89 9.84 -34.26
N GLU A 568 21.53 10.03 -35.53
CA GLU A 568 20.19 10.44 -35.97
C GLU A 568 19.59 11.62 -35.16
N ILE A 569 20.24 12.80 -35.17
CA ILE A 569 19.70 14.01 -34.51
C ILE A 569 19.49 15.16 -35.53
N GLU A 570 18.26 15.68 -35.61
CA GLU A 570 17.84 16.74 -36.54
C GLU A 570 18.19 18.15 -36.03
N ASP A 571 18.04 18.40 -34.72
CA ASP A 571 18.26 19.73 -34.13
C ASP A 571 19.08 19.67 -32.84
N ILE A 572 20.38 19.83 -32.99
CA ILE A 572 21.23 20.09 -31.83
C ILE A 572 21.00 21.54 -31.43
N ILE A 573 20.53 21.78 -30.20
CA ILE A 573 20.39 23.11 -29.63
C ILE A 573 21.67 23.45 -28.85
N PRO A 574 22.68 24.09 -29.47
CA PRO A 574 23.67 24.83 -28.72
C PRO A 574 22.96 26.07 -28.18
N CYS A 575 22.61 26.06 -26.89
CA CYS A 575 21.88 27.15 -26.27
C CYS A 575 22.43 28.56 -26.59
N PHE A 576 21.53 29.56 -26.62
CA PHE A 576 21.89 30.96 -26.38
C PHE A 576 21.45 31.41 -24.98
N THR A 577 22.30 31.00 -24.05
CA THR A 577 22.53 31.46 -22.68
C THR A 577 24.03 31.19 -22.49
N PRO A 578 24.75 32.04 -21.74
CA PRO A 578 26.10 32.46 -22.16
C PRO A 578 26.31 32.83 -23.66
N GLY A 579 27.20 33.78 -23.97
CA GLY A 579 27.55 34.17 -25.35
C GLY A 579 26.76 35.35 -25.94
N THR A 580 25.66 35.80 -25.32
CA THR A 580 25.03 37.08 -25.69
C THR A 580 26.00 38.22 -25.40
N VAL A 581 26.37 38.98 -26.44
CA VAL A 581 27.35 40.05 -26.30
C VAL A 581 26.70 41.39 -26.02
N ILE A 582 27.12 42.01 -24.93
CA ILE A 582 26.78 43.36 -24.52
C ILE A 582 27.90 44.31 -24.92
N ALA A 583 27.53 45.42 -25.59
CA ALA A 583 28.52 46.40 -26.03
C ALA A 583 29.11 47.18 -24.84
N THR A 584 30.42 47.06 -24.62
CA THR A 584 31.16 47.81 -23.59
C THR A 584 32.19 48.76 -24.23
N PRO A 585 32.76 49.74 -23.50
CA PRO A 585 33.85 50.59 -24.01
C PRO A 585 35.09 49.82 -24.50
N LYS A 586 35.27 48.57 -24.05
CA LYS A 586 36.40 47.70 -24.39
C LYS A 586 36.09 46.75 -25.55
N GLY A 587 34.88 46.80 -26.10
CA GLY A 587 34.36 45.85 -27.08
C GLY A 587 33.13 45.11 -26.54
N GLU A 588 32.56 44.27 -27.39
CA GLU A 588 31.52 43.31 -27.00
C GLU A 588 32.07 42.32 -25.97
N ARG A 589 31.35 42.17 -24.85
CA ARG A 589 31.64 41.19 -23.80
C ARG A 589 30.42 40.34 -23.56
N ARG A 590 30.60 39.06 -23.24
CA ARG A 590 29.48 38.17 -22.97
C ARG A 590 28.77 38.59 -21.67
N VAL A 591 27.47 38.37 -21.60
CA VAL A 591 26.60 38.86 -20.52
C VAL A 591 26.90 38.18 -19.17
N GLU A 592 27.31 36.92 -19.20
CA GLU A 592 27.73 36.11 -18.06
C GLU A 592 29.08 36.54 -17.47
N ASP A 593 29.91 37.24 -18.25
CA ASP A 593 31.21 37.77 -17.80
C ASP A 593 31.10 39.18 -17.18
N LEU A 594 29.90 39.76 -17.16
CA LEU A 594 29.70 41.11 -16.62
C LEU A 594 29.65 41.06 -15.09
N GLU A 595 30.34 42.01 -14.46
CA GLU A 595 30.34 42.17 -13.01
C GLU A 595 29.73 43.52 -12.60
N VAL A 596 29.21 43.60 -11.38
CA VAL A 596 28.79 44.90 -10.80
C VAL A 596 29.97 45.87 -10.80
N GLY A 597 29.76 47.07 -11.36
CA GLY A 597 30.81 48.06 -11.59
C GLY A 597 31.35 48.10 -13.03
N ASP A 598 31.02 47.11 -13.88
CA ASP A 598 31.32 47.18 -15.30
C ASP A 598 30.51 48.29 -15.99
N ARG A 599 31.11 48.89 -17.04
CA ARG A 599 30.47 49.97 -17.81
C ARG A 599 29.96 49.47 -19.13
N VAL A 600 28.68 49.70 -19.39
CA VAL A 600 27.97 49.28 -20.61
C VAL A 600 27.63 50.51 -21.46
N ILE A 601 27.64 50.32 -22.78
CA ILE A 601 27.19 51.33 -23.74
C ILE A 601 25.65 51.34 -23.74
N THR A 602 25.08 52.42 -23.25
CA THR A 602 23.63 52.68 -23.28
C THR A 602 23.30 53.71 -24.35
N ARG A 603 22.07 53.66 -24.84
CA ARG A 603 21.57 54.58 -25.89
C ARG A 603 21.21 55.95 -25.35
N ASP A 604 20.68 56.02 -24.13
CA ASP A 604 20.05 57.22 -23.58
C ASP A 604 21.04 58.07 -22.79
N ASN A 605 21.82 57.47 -21.89
CA ASN A 605 22.71 58.21 -20.98
C ASN A 605 24.21 57.88 -21.15
N GLY A 606 24.60 57.28 -22.28
CA GLY A 606 26.01 57.02 -22.60
C GLY A 606 26.58 55.83 -21.84
N LEU A 607 27.78 55.96 -21.25
CA LEU A 607 28.39 54.86 -20.51
C LEU A 607 27.84 54.82 -19.08
N GLN A 608 27.08 53.77 -18.76
CA GLN A 608 26.50 53.56 -17.43
C GLN A 608 27.13 52.37 -16.75
N GLU A 609 27.15 52.41 -15.42
CA GLU A 609 27.77 51.41 -14.56
C GLU A 609 26.71 50.45 -14.03
N ILE A 610 26.94 49.15 -14.19
CA ILE A 610 26.03 48.12 -13.69
C ILE A 610 26.03 48.17 -12.16
N ARG A 611 24.85 48.28 -11.56
CA ARG A 611 24.64 48.35 -10.12
C ARG A 611 24.24 47.04 -9.49
N TRP A 612 23.63 46.17 -10.27
CA TRP A 612 23.15 44.88 -9.82
C TRP A 612 23.07 43.93 -11.01
N ILE A 613 23.35 42.65 -10.75
CA ILE A 613 23.20 41.55 -11.69
C ILE A 613 22.47 40.44 -10.95
N GLY A 614 21.42 39.90 -11.56
CA GLY A 614 20.71 38.74 -11.07
C GLY A 614 20.62 37.69 -12.14
N ARG A 615 20.80 36.44 -11.72
CA ARG A 615 20.56 35.26 -12.52
C ARG A 615 19.35 34.54 -11.96
N ARG A 616 18.48 34.05 -12.84
CA ARG A 616 17.42 33.11 -12.52
C ARG A 616 17.53 31.97 -13.49
N ASP A 617 17.79 30.79 -12.97
CA ASP A 617 17.72 29.55 -13.70
C ASP A 617 16.29 29.01 -13.57
N LEU A 618 15.75 28.53 -14.68
CA LEU A 618 14.44 27.87 -14.74
C LEU A 618 14.67 26.48 -15.33
N THR A 619 14.12 25.45 -14.71
CA THR A 619 14.14 24.08 -15.25
C THR A 619 13.06 23.90 -16.33
N GLY A 620 13.14 22.81 -17.10
CA GLY A 620 12.13 22.44 -18.10
C GLY A 620 10.75 22.27 -17.46
N GLN A 621 10.70 21.56 -16.33
CA GLN A 621 9.52 21.41 -15.49
C GLN A 621 8.88 22.76 -15.09
N GLU A 622 9.70 23.74 -14.64
CA GLU A 622 9.21 25.08 -14.32
C GLU A 622 8.70 25.85 -15.56
N LEU A 623 9.19 25.55 -16.77
CA LEU A 623 8.75 26.15 -18.03
C LEU A 623 7.49 25.49 -18.60
N CYS A 624 7.28 24.20 -18.36
CA CYS A 624 6.06 23.45 -18.67
C CYS A 624 4.90 23.94 -17.81
N GLN A 625 5.11 24.06 -16.49
CA GLN A 625 4.11 24.60 -15.55
C GLN A 625 3.83 26.10 -15.75
N ALA A 626 4.77 26.85 -16.33
CA ALA A 626 4.60 28.27 -16.62
C ALA A 626 4.88 28.62 -18.09
N PRO A 627 3.97 28.29 -19.04
CA PRO A 627 4.17 28.51 -20.48
C PRO A 627 4.42 29.98 -20.85
N ASN A 628 4.01 30.92 -19.99
CA ASN A 628 4.25 32.35 -20.15
C ASN A 628 5.70 32.80 -19.88
N LEU A 629 6.57 31.88 -19.47
CA LEU A 629 8.01 32.07 -19.25
C LEU A 629 8.87 31.42 -20.34
N LYS A 630 8.31 30.62 -21.25
CA LYS A 630 9.02 29.96 -22.37
C LYS A 630 9.81 30.96 -23.22
N PRO A 631 11.10 30.73 -23.53
CA PRO A 631 11.93 31.70 -24.23
C PRO A 631 11.41 32.09 -25.62
N VAL A 632 11.81 33.27 -26.10
CA VAL A 632 11.49 33.75 -27.45
C VAL A 632 12.78 33.91 -28.25
N LEU A 633 12.89 33.16 -29.35
CA LEU A 633 13.96 33.30 -30.34
C LEU A 633 13.63 34.41 -31.33
N ILE A 634 14.61 35.28 -31.56
CA ILE A 634 14.55 36.39 -32.50
C ILE A 634 15.72 36.23 -33.47
N ARG A 635 15.43 35.74 -34.68
CA ARG A 635 16.42 35.45 -35.71
C ARG A 635 17.02 36.73 -36.30
N ALA A 636 18.26 36.67 -36.78
CA ALA A 636 18.99 37.78 -37.35
C ALA A 636 18.18 38.48 -38.46
N GLY A 637 18.08 39.81 -38.40
CA GLY A 637 17.35 40.62 -39.36
C GLY A 637 15.82 40.64 -39.22
N SER A 638 15.23 39.87 -38.31
CA SER A 638 13.77 39.77 -38.12
C SER A 638 13.09 41.06 -37.67
N LEU A 639 13.78 41.92 -36.90
CA LEU A 639 13.26 43.20 -36.41
C LEU A 639 13.36 44.34 -37.45
N GLY A 640 13.90 44.03 -38.63
CA GLY A 640 14.05 44.95 -39.76
C GLY A 640 15.37 45.73 -39.77
N ARG A 641 15.74 46.26 -40.95
CA ARG A 641 17.02 46.96 -41.21
C ARG A 641 18.29 46.15 -40.86
N GLY A 642 18.19 44.82 -40.84
CA GLY A 642 19.30 43.92 -40.52
C GLY A 642 19.53 43.73 -39.02
N LEU A 643 18.52 43.99 -38.19
CA LEU A 643 18.55 43.78 -36.74
C LEU A 643 17.65 42.60 -36.32
N PRO A 644 18.01 41.84 -35.26
CA PRO A 644 19.32 41.84 -34.61
C PRO A 644 20.42 41.39 -35.59
N GLU A 645 21.68 41.74 -35.31
CA GLU A 645 22.80 41.39 -36.21
C GLU A 645 23.15 39.90 -36.12
N HIS A 646 22.81 39.28 -34.99
CA HIS A 646 22.89 37.85 -34.71
C HIS A 646 21.57 37.38 -34.09
N ASP A 647 21.31 36.08 -34.13
CA ASP A 647 20.18 35.48 -33.43
C ASP A 647 20.26 35.78 -31.93
N MET A 648 19.11 35.93 -31.29
CA MET A 648 19.04 36.19 -29.86
C MET A 648 17.86 35.47 -29.24
N MET A 649 18.10 34.89 -28.06
CA MET A 649 17.08 34.27 -27.23
C MET A 649 16.84 35.17 -26.02
N VAL A 650 15.58 35.47 -25.73
CA VAL A 650 15.21 36.42 -24.66
C VAL A 650 13.98 35.94 -23.91
N SER A 651 13.79 36.43 -22.68
CA SER A 651 12.56 36.15 -21.93
C SER A 651 11.34 36.74 -22.64
N PRO A 652 10.14 36.14 -22.49
CA PRO A 652 8.91 36.64 -23.11
C PRO A 652 8.61 38.11 -22.84
N GLN A 653 8.93 38.58 -21.63
CA GLN A 653 8.68 39.95 -21.20
C GLN A 653 9.82 40.90 -21.58
N HIS A 654 10.97 40.40 -22.03
CA HIS A 654 12.11 41.20 -22.47
C HIS A 654 11.69 42.15 -23.58
N ARG A 655 12.02 43.44 -23.46
CA ARG A 655 11.60 44.44 -24.43
C ARG A 655 12.71 44.80 -25.40
N LEU A 656 12.33 44.83 -26.68
CA LEU A 656 13.19 45.23 -27.77
C LEU A 656 12.79 46.60 -28.29
N LEU A 657 13.78 47.40 -28.65
CA LEU A 657 13.57 48.70 -29.26
C LEU A 657 13.27 48.53 -30.75
N ILE A 658 12.03 48.82 -31.13
CA ILE A 658 11.59 48.79 -32.52
C ILE A 658 11.66 50.19 -33.11
N ASN A 659 12.47 50.34 -34.16
CA ASN A 659 12.63 51.59 -34.91
C ASN A 659 12.42 51.32 -36.41
N ASN A 660 11.15 51.38 -36.83
CA ASN A 660 10.75 51.21 -38.22
C ASN A 660 9.81 52.34 -38.67
N ASP A 661 9.54 52.44 -39.96
CA ASP A 661 8.71 53.54 -40.49
C ASP A 661 7.24 53.45 -40.01
N ARG A 662 6.83 52.28 -39.46
CA ARG A 662 5.49 52.01 -38.93
C ARG A 662 5.32 52.49 -37.49
N SER A 663 6.35 52.43 -36.64
CA SER A 663 6.27 52.96 -35.27
C SER A 663 5.95 54.45 -35.28
N ALA A 664 6.61 55.21 -36.15
CA ALA A 664 6.35 56.64 -36.35
C ALA A 664 4.96 56.94 -36.94
N LEU A 665 4.38 56.02 -37.69
CA LEU A 665 3.06 56.17 -38.32
C LEU A 665 1.92 55.92 -37.32
N TYR A 666 2.06 54.91 -36.48
CA TYR A 666 0.97 54.43 -35.60
C TYR A 666 1.01 55.01 -34.18
N PHE A 667 2.19 55.38 -33.66
CA PHE A 667 2.34 55.75 -32.25
C PHE A 667 2.81 57.19 -32.00
N ASP A 668 3.00 58.00 -33.06
CA ASP A 668 3.56 59.37 -33.02
C ASP A 668 4.98 59.43 -32.38
N GLU A 669 5.63 58.28 -32.26
CA GLU A 669 6.98 58.08 -31.71
C GLU A 669 7.81 57.24 -32.67
N ARG A 670 9.07 57.61 -32.91
CA ARG A 670 9.95 56.90 -33.86
C ARG A 670 10.56 55.62 -33.28
N GLU A 671 10.59 55.51 -31.96
CA GLU A 671 11.19 54.40 -31.24
C GLU A 671 10.21 53.96 -30.16
N VAL A 672 9.87 52.69 -30.14
CA VAL A 672 8.92 52.11 -29.19
C VAL A 672 9.49 50.80 -28.65
N LEU A 673 9.16 50.45 -27.42
CA LEU A 673 9.55 49.18 -26.81
C LEU A 673 8.42 48.17 -26.97
N ALA A 674 8.75 46.97 -27.46
CA ALA A 674 7.79 45.86 -27.54
C ALA A 674 8.37 44.64 -26.84
N ALA A 675 7.57 44.01 -25.97
CA ALA A 675 7.95 42.75 -25.34
C ALA A 675 8.05 41.64 -26.40
N ALA A 676 9.02 40.73 -26.26
CA ALA A 676 9.30 39.65 -27.20
C ALA A 676 8.05 38.80 -27.48
N LYS A 677 7.27 38.45 -26.44
CA LYS A 677 6.00 37.72 -26.56
C LYS A 677 4.88 38.43 -27.32
N HIS A 678 5.02 39.74 -27.56
CA HIS A 678 4.08 40.49 -28.38
C HIS A 678 4.52 40.57 -29.85
N LEU A 679 5.73 40.10 -30.15
CA LEU A 679 6.31 40.02 -31.48
C LEU A 679 6.25 38.59 -32.05
N THR A 680 5.87 37.60 -31.24
CA THR A 680 5.67 36.21 -31.66
C THR A 680 4.58 36.15 -32.73
N GLY A 681 4.96 35.70 -33.93
CA GLY A 681 4.15 35.80 -35.17
C GLY A 681 4.67 36.84 -36.18
N MET A 682 5.74 37.56 -35.86
CA MET A 682 6.57 38.23 -36.86
C MET A 682 7.47 37.18 -37.49
N LYS A 683 7.73 37.27 -38.80
CA LYS A 683 8.59 36.28 -39.48
C LYS A 683 9.99 36.27 -38.85
N GLY A 684 10.38 35.13 -38.27
CA GLY A 684 11.67 34.94 -37.58
C GLY A 684 11.66 35.38 -36.12
N VAL A 685 10.49 35.49 -35.48
CA VAL A 685 10.33 35.69 -34.04
C VAL A 685 9.33 34.66 -33.51
N ASP A 686 9.83 33.67 -32.80
CA ASP A 686 9.10 32.45 -32.45
C ASP A 686 9.31 32.13 -30.96
N THR A 687 8.28 31.61 -30.29
CA THR A 687 8.43 30.98 -28.97
C THR A 687 9.14 29.66 -29.15
N VAL A 688 10.02 29.32 -28.21
CA VAL A 688 10.84 28.11 -28.24
C VAL A 688 10.53 27.30 -27.00
N GLU A 689 10.33 26.01 -27.21
CA GLU A 689 10.27 24.99 -26.16
C GLU A 689 11.72 24.71 -25.71
N ALA A 690 11.97 24.72 -24.41
CA ALA A 690 13.32 24.59 -23.87
C ALA A 690 13.27 23.84 -22.55
N SER A 691 14.14 22.84 -22.36
CA SER A 691 14.27 22.07 -21.12
C SER A 691 14.94 22.81 -19.96
N GLY A 692 15.24 24.10 -20.15
CA GLY A 692 15.70 24.99 -19.10
C GLY A 692 16.19 26.32 -19.67
N VAL A 693 16.12 27.39 -18.89
CA VAL A 693 16.63 28.70 -19.31
C VAL A 693 17.18 29.54 -18.15
N SER A 694 18.40 30.04 -18.34
CA SER A 694 19.03 31.00 -17.43
C SER A 694 18.78 32.43 -17.91
N TYR A 695 17.95 33.19 -17.19
CA TYR A 695 17.75 34.61 -17.42
C TYR A 695 18.68 35.48 -16.59
N ILE A 696 19.65 36.08 -17.26
CA ILE A 696 20.58 37.05 -16.66
C ILE A 696 20.04 38.46 -16.88
N HIS A 697 19.81 39.16 -15.77
CA HIS A 697 19.31 40.53 -15.74
C HIS A 697 20.33 41.44 -15.06
N PHE A 698 20.40 42.69 -15.48
CA PHE A 698 21.23 43.69 -14.83
C PHE A 698 20.55 45.07 -14.82
N MET A 699 20.86 45.84 -13.78
CA MET A 699 20.27 47.16 -13.51
C MET A 699 21.33 48.26 -13.47
N PHE A 700 20.89 49.49 -13.79
CA PHE A 700 21.66 50.72 -13.65
C PHE A 700 20.99 51.66 -12.65
N ASP A 701 21.56 52.84 -12.43
CA ASP A 701 20.96 53.89 -11.58
C ASP A 701 19.60 54.39 -12.12
N GLN A 702 19.34 54.20 -13.41
CA GLN A 702 18.08 54.50 -14.10
C GLN A 702 17.82 53.44 -15.16
N HIS A 703 16.60 53.41 -15.68
CA HIS A 703 16.23 52.53 -16.76
C HIS A 703 16.96 52.89 -18.08
N GLU A 704 17.74 51.96 -18.64
CA GLU A 704 18.56 52.18 -19.83
C GLU A 704 18.20 51.23 -20.98
N VAL A 705 18.46 51.67 -22.22
CA VAL A 705 18.46 50.80 -23.41
C VAL A 705 19.89 50.45 -23.78
N VAL A 706 20.20 49.16 -23.84
CA VAL A 706 21.53 48.59 -24.08
C VAL A 706 21.62 47.93 -25.45
N LEU A 707 22.85 47.82 -25.97
CA LEU A 707 23.09 47.13 -27.24
C LEU A 707 23.51 45.67 -26.96
N SER A 708 22.67 44.73 -27.39
CA SER A 708 22.79 43.29 -27.19
C SER A 708 22.67 42.57 -28.53
N ASN A 709 23.68 41.79 -28.93
CA ASN A 709 23.73 41.09 -30.24
C ASN A 709 23.37 41.99 -31.44
N GLY A 710 23.84 43.24 -31.41
CA GLY A 710 23.57 44.25 -32.43
C GLY A 710 22.17 44.88 -32.41
N ALA A 711 21.23 44.40 -31.58
CA ALA A 711 19.92 45.02 -31.36
C ALA A 711 19.88 45.85 -30.07
N TRP A 712 19.06 46.91 -30.07
CA TRP A 712 18.84 47.72 -28.88
C TRP A 712 17.72 47.10 -28.04
N THR A 713 18.03 46.72 -26.80
CA THR A 713 17.09 46.10 -25.87
C THR A 713 17.08 46.79 -24.52
N GLU A 714 16.05 46.51 -23.75
CA GLU A 714 15.85 47.08 -22.43
C GLU A 714 16.78 46.46 -21.37
N SER A 715 17.21 47.25 -20.38
CA SER A 715 17.80 46.75 -19.12
C SER A 715 16.69 46.44 -18.11
N PHE A 716 17.00 45.77 -17.00
CA PHE A 716 15.95 45.34 -16.07
C PHE A 716 15.13 46.51 -15.51
N GLN A 717 13.80 46.40 -15.64
CA GLN A 717 12.84 47.36 -15.11
C GLN A 717 12.06 46.71 -13.94
N PRO A 718 12.21 47.20 -12.70
CA PRO A 718 11.46 46.69 -11.56
C PRO A 718 9.98 47.12 -11.68
N GLY A 719 9.11 46.16 -11.98
CA GLY A 719 7.65 46.32 -11.93
C GLY A 719 7.05 45.42 -10.85
N GLU A 720 5.90 45.79 -10.30
CA GLU A 720 5.21 45.08 -9.21
C GLU A 720 5.12 43.56 -9.46
N GLN A 721 4.65 43.15 -10.65
CA GLN A 721 4.55 41.74 -11.06
C GLN A 721 5.89 41.03 -11.26
N VAL A 722 6.96 41.76 -11.59
CA VAL A 722 8.31 41.19 -11.81
C VAL A 722 9.02 41.01 -10.48
N MET A 723 8.81 41.94 -9.55
CA MET A 723 9.34 41.85 -8.20
C MET A 723 8.66 40.71 -7.44
N ASP A 724 7.35 40.50 -7.55
CA ASP A 724 6.65 39.43 -6.81
C ASP A 724 7.12 38.02 -7.21
N GLY A 725 7.59 37.83 -8.44
CA GLY A 725 8.09 36.55 -8.94
C GLY A 725 9.55 36.22 -8.57
N MET A 726 10.27 37.09 -7.86
CA MET A 726 11.66 36.88 -7.44
C MET A 726 11.76 36.27 -6.03
N GLY A 727 12.77 35.43 -5.77
CA GLY A 727 13.03 34.87 -4.44
C GLY A 727 13.28 35.95 -3.37
N ALA A 728 12.90 35.67 -2.12
CA ALA A 728 12.94 36.67 -1.04
C ALA A 728 14.34 37.27 -0.79
N ALA A 729 15.41 36.49 -0.96
CA ALA A 729 16.79 36.95 -0.80
C ALA A 729 17.18 37.99 -1.88
N GLN A 730 16.86 37.71 -3.14
CA GLN A 730 17.20 38.55 -4.29
C GLN A 730 16.38 39.86 -4.31
N ARG A 731 15.10 39.80 -3.90
CA ARG A 731 14.27 41.00 -3.71
C ARG A 731 14.84 41.93 -2.64
N ASN A 732 15.27 41.37 -1.51
CA ASN A 732 15.83 42.14 -0.41
C ASN A 732 17.15 42.82 -0.82
N GLU A 733 17.98 42.17 -1.64
CA GLU A 733 19.20 42.78 -2.20
C GLU A 733 18.89 43.99 -3.09
N ILE A 734 17.92 43.86 -4.00
CA ILE A 734 17.47 44.99 -4.85
C ILE A 734 16.93 46.13 -3.98
N TYR A 735 16.17 45.83 -2.92
CA TYR A 735 15.65 46.81 -1.98
C TYR A 735 16.70 47.47 -1.07
N ASP A 736 17.86 46.85 -0.89
CA ASP A 736 18.98 47.43 -0.15
C ASP A 736 19.83 48.34 -1.03
N LEU A 737 19.95 48.00 -2.32
CA LEU A 737 20.63 48.83 -3.32
C LEU A 737 19.79 50.02 -3.78
N PHE A 738 18.46 49.85 -3.86
CA PHE A 738 17.49 50.86 -4.29
C PHE A 738 16.30 50.93 -3.31
N PRO A 739 16.49 51.56 -2.13
CA PRO A 739 15.48 51.61 -1.06
C PRO A 739 14.13 52.20 -1.47
N GLU A 740 14.13 53.11 -2.46
CA GLU A 740 12.94 53.72 -3.03
C GLU A 740 11.99 52.72 -3.71
N LEU A 741 12.49 51.58 -4.20
CA LEU A 741 11.66 50.54 -4.85
C LEU A 741 10.75 49.79 -3.85
N ARG A 742 10.92 50.00 -2.54
CA ARG A 742 10.05 49.44 -1.49
C ARG A 742 8.66 50.10 -1.43
N GLU A 743 8.51 51.30 -1.98
CA GLU A 743 7.26 52.06 -1.96
C GLU A 743 6.58 52.03 -3.34
N ALA A 744 5.24 51.90 -3.36
CA ALA A 744 4.46 51.89 -4.60
C ALA A 744 4.56 53.19 -5.42
N GLU A 745 5.02 54.30 -4.82
CA GLU A 745 5.38 55.53 -5.53
C GLU A 745 6.76 55.43 -6.19
N GLY A 746 7.75 54.79 -5.56
CA GLY A 746 9.09 54.60 -6.15
C GLY A 746 9.12 53.60 -7.32
N LEU A 747 8.29 52.55 -7.26
CA LEU A 747 8.04 51.65 -8.42
C LEU A 747 7.41 52.39 -9.62
N LYS A 748 6.65 53.47 -9.39
CA LYS A 748 6.04 54.29 -10.45
C LYS A 748 6.98 55.37 -10.99
N ASP A 749 7.97 55.79 -10.20
CA ASP A 749 8.95 56.80 -10.57
C ASP A 749 10.14 56.24 -11.36
N TYR A 750 10.36 54.91 -11.36
CA TYR A 750 11.32 54.24 -12.24
C TYR A 750 10.75 54.12 -13.68
N GLN A 751 10.67 55.27 -14.37
CA GLN A 751 10.04 55.38 -15.69
C GLN A 751 10.87 54.72 -16.79
N ALA A 752 10.21 53.92 -17.64
CA ALA A 752 10.79 53.37 -18.86
C ALA A 752 11.29 54.51 -19.78
N ALA A 753 12.42 54.29 -20.44
CA ALA A 753 13.09 55.29 -21.27
C ALA A 753 12.29 55.67 -22.53
N ARG A 754 11.35 54.81 -22.94
CA ARG A 754 10.47 54.98 -24.11
C ARG A 754 9.08 54.42 -23.82
N ARG A 755 8.13 54.72 -24.71
CA ARG A 755 6.79 54.14 -24.63
C ARG A 755 6.84 52.63 -24.91
N SER A 756 6.34 51.87 -23.95
CA SER A 756 6.15 50.43 -24.05
C SER A 756 4.78 50.09 -24.64
N LEU A 757 4.75 49.28 -25.69
CA LEU A 757 3.53 48.88 -26.39
C LEU A 757 2.81 47.72 -25.69
N LYS A 758 1.48 47.78 -25.70
CA LYS A 758 0.60 46.65 -25.30
C LYS A 758 0.46 45.63 -26.43
N LYS A 759 0.02 44.40 -26.12
CA LYS A 759 -0.15 43.29 -27.10
C LYS A 759 -0.89 43.71 -28.37
N HIS A 760 -1.99 44.44 -28.25
CA HIS A 760 -2.79 44.90 -29.40
C HIS A 760 -2.12 46.02 -30.21
N GLU A 761 -1.26 46.83 -29.57
CA GLU A 761 -0.49 47.87 -30.24
C GLU A 761 0.69 47.25 -31.01
N ALA A 762 1.42 46.31 -30.40
CA ALA A 762 2.54 45.61 -31.03
C ALA A 762 2.12 44.86 -32.31
N LYS A 763 0.89 44.32 -32.37
CA LYS A 763 0.33 43.70 -33.58
C LYS A 763 0.31 44.63 -34.81
N LEU A 764 0.21 45.94 -34.62
CA LEU A 764 0.24 46.93 -35.71
C LEU A 764 1.64 47.05 -36.36
N LEU A 765 2.68 46.54 -35.69
CA LEU A 765 4.03 46.45 -36.25
C LEU A 765 4.22 45.20 -37.12
N MET A 766 3.42 44.16 -36.90
CA MET A 766 3.54 42.83 -37.51
C MET A 766 2.81 42.69 -38.86
N SER A 767 1.79 43.51 -39.11
CA SER A 767 1.09 43.63 -40.41
C SER A 767 1.81 44.58 -41.35
#